data_AF-A0A086PE93-F1
#
_entry.id   AF-A0A086PE93-F1
#
_cell.length_a   1.000
_cell.length_b   1.000
_cell.length_c   1.000
_cell.angle_alpha   90.00
_cell.angle_beta   90.00
_cell.angle_gamma   90.00
#
_symmetry.space_group_name_H-M   'P 1'
#
loop_
_entity.id
_entity.type
_entity.pdbx_description
1 polymer ?
#
loop_
_entity_poly.entity_id
_entity_poly.type
_entity_poly.pdbx_seq_one_letter_code
_entity_poly.pdbx_strand_id
1 'polypeptide(L)'
;MSLPTSFLDQLRARTPLSALVGQKVKLEKKGKEHKGCCPFHSEKTPSFTVNDDKEFYHCFGCGAHGDALRWLTDHEGMDFIDAVKQLAEAAGMEMPARTPEQAERARRVSQVGDVLGEAAAWYARQLEPTGMAMEALAARGIMPASIERFGLGFAPMRGGVSAIGIAADQLMAAGLVVETDNGRRDRFRHRLIVPIHDARGRPIGFGGRAFGEAQPKYLNSDQSEHFDKGRVLFNLHRAAPAARVARRLLVVEGYFDAIALDQAGIGEAVAPMGTAITPAQLERAWRVTECPVLLMDGDEAGRKAASRACIRALPMVGPGRSLKIATLPDGYDPDSLVRECGREAVDDLVDRALSLSSYVWTAVLAAGDHDTPEGRAAIWQQLADLAASVGHEETRLQYQSYWRGLFNAEFPPAPRWVVEDQKLPGGTMEAKFSDQTEEVRDRLKAVAAKRLPGAIASAERTKDGVTLFAWGMGRRVGAGLIDQDMADDAIDEVADGVEGVSAEDIERSFAAGVAKGFDIAPMLLDMRCAGFQRTDLGNAERFNARYGGSFRFTTAKGWLGWDGRRWKVLDQDKDTLPAEVQAAVFDTVRSIQREADFVSATGFVEPDEPLPEDEKPTLMLVVQWRLYRDSGERPGAMNRVTDMKGGPVLLSELIAKWGRASEGSGRIGCIAGLAKRWVTAPIEDFDRDPLAINVLNGTLRFRRDKENGSTVTLEPHRREDLNTKLAPVTYAAAATSPIYDDFLAWAQPDAGMRRYLHQWAGYSASGDISEQKLHFWYGLGANGKSTAIDLWAHVVGDYSGTIGIETFLDQGIKKRGEQASPDLARLGGVRMLRASEPERGAKLNEALIKAATGGEPMAVRALHRGFFDLMPLFKLTIGGNYKPDIPGTDEGIWRRMKLVPWNAHVADGDRDEQLPAKLRAEAAGVLNHIVRGLLDWLDNGLIEPQAVKDATAEYREASDPLGRFLNLCVEKDPKGRIQSSKLHEVFLAWCKVAGERDWSNKGFTRAMLDKGYVKKPSDGIQWLGIRLVREASDFVDEHGRAREDAPMLPDAAPSSADASPDMPLAPPPYDDNFVPDF
;
A
#
# COMPACT_ATOMS: atom_id res chain seq x y z
N MET A 1 -19.45 -16.73 32.31
CA MET A 1 -19.73 -17.81 33.29
C MET A 1 -20.97 -18.53 32.81
N SER A 2 -20.91 -19.83 32.57
CA SER A 2 -22.04 -20.61 32.04
C SER A 2 -22.89 -21.09 33.21
N LEU A 3 -24.08 -20.53 33.38
CA LEU A 3 -25.08 -21.14 34.26
C LEU A 3 -25.56 -22.45 33.59
N PRO A 4 -25.85 -23.52 34.35
CA PRO A 4 -26.39 -24.75 33.78
C PRO A 4 -27.69 -24.44 33.03
N THR A 5 -27.80 -24.90 31.78
CA THR A 5 -29.01 -24.67 30.95
C THR A 5 -30.26 -25.18 31.66
N SER A 6 -30.15 -26.31 32.36
CA SER A 6 -31.22 -26.89 33.19
C SER A 6 -31.72 -25.97 34.30
N PHE A 7 -30.87 -25.11 34.87
CA PHE A 7 -31.28 -24.13 35.88
C PHE A 7 -32.04 -22.97 35.24
N LEU A 8 -31.54 -22.45 34.10
CA LEU A 8 -32.22 -21.38 33.36
C LEU A 8 -33.59 -21.83 32.85
N ASP A 9 -33.71 -23.08 32.40
CA ASP A 9 -34.98 -23.64 31.93
C ASP A 9 -35.97 -23.85 33.08
N GLN A 10 -35.52 -24.34 34.25
CA GLN A 10 -36.36 -24.40 35.45
C GLN A 10 -36.80 -23.01 35.93
N LEU A 11 -35.93 -22.01 35.80
CA LEU A 11 -36.22 -20.65 36.19
C LEU A 11 -37.28 -20.00 35.29
N ARG A 12 -37.21 -20.24 33.98
CA ARG A 12 -38.23 -19.83 33.01
C ARG A 12 -39.58 -20.48 33.32
N ALA A 13 -39.59 -21.79 33.54
CA ALA A 13 -40.81 -22.55 33.82
C ALA A 13 -41.52 -22.11 35.12
N ARG A 14 -40.78 -21.60 36.11
CA ARG A 14 -41.33 -21.07 37.37
C ARG A 14 -41.68 -19.59 37.34
N THR A 15 -41.37 -18.89 36.25
CA THR A 15 -41.61 -17.46 36.11
C THR A 15 -42.69 -17.22 35.06
N PRO A 16 -43.98 -17.19 35.44
CA PRO A 16 -45.05 -16.85 34.51
C PRO A 16 -44.82 -15.46 33.91
N LEU A 17 -44.58 -15.41 32.60
CA LEU A 17 -44.15 -14.20 31.90
C LEU A 17 -45.23 -13.11 31.93
N SER A 18 -46.50 -13.48 31.86
CA SER A 18 -47.64 -12.58 31.99
C SER A 18 -47.74 -11.93 33.37
N ALA A 19 -47.36 -12.66 34.43
CA ALA A 19 -47.34 -12.12 35.78
C ALA A 19 -46.16 -11.16 35.97
N LEU A 20 -45.00 -11.47 35.40
CA LEU A 20 -43.82 -10.60 35.43
C LEU A 20 -44.07 -9.30 34.64
N VAL A 21 -44.52 -9.41 33.39
CA VAL A 21 -44.82 -8.26 32.53
C VAL A 21 -46.03 -7.47 33.05
N GLY A 22 -47.03 -8.16 33.59
CA GLY A 22 -48.27 -7.58 34.11
C GLY A 22 -48.07 -6.62 35.30
N GLN A 23 -46.91 -6.65 35.96
CA GLN A 23 -46.54 -5.68 37.00
C GLN A 23 -46.32 -4.26 36.44
N LYS A 24 -45.96 -4.15 35.15
CA LYS A 24 -45.58 -2.89 34.51
C LYS A 24 -46.48 -2.53 33.33
N VAL A 25 -47.06 -3.53 32.66
CA VAL A 25 -47.91 -3.34 31.49
C VAL A 25 -49.31 -3.87 31.79
N LYS A 26 -50.33 -3.06 31.50
CA LYS A 26 -51.72 -3.51 31.60
C LYS A 26 -51.99 -4.54 30.49
N LEU A 27 -52.18 -5.80 30.89
CA LEU A 27 -52.43 -6.91 29.98
C LEU A 27 -53.88 -7.39 30.09
N GLU A 28 -54.53 -7.65 28.96
CA GLU A 28 -55.85 -8.26 28.86
C GLU A 28 -55.73 -9.70 28.35
N LYS A 29 -56.35 -10.65 29.06
CA LYS A 29 -56.31 -12.06 28.68
C LYS A 29 -57.23 -12.32 27.48
N LYS A 30 -56.68 -12.86 26.40
CA LYS A 30 -57.41 -13.20 25.17
C LYS A 30 -57.06 -14.63 24.75
N GLY A 31 -57.86 -15.59 25.21
CA GLY A 31 -57.60 -17.01 24.99
C GLY A 31 -56.39 -17.50 25.78
N LYS A 32 -55.40 -18.07 25.09
CA LYS A 32 -54.13 -18.54 25.69
C LYS A 32 -53.05 -17.46 25.78
N GLU A 33 -53.31 -16.27 25.25
CA GLU A 33 -52.35 -15.16 25.20
C GLU A 33 -52.86 -13.96 26.01
N HIS A 34 -51.93 -13.15 26.50
CA HIS A 34 -52.20 -11.87 27.13
C HIS A 34 -51.77 -10.76 26.19
N LYS A 35 -52.62 -9.74 26.01
CA LYS A 35 -52.40 -8.67 25.03
C LYS A 35 -52.38 -7.30 25.71
N GLY A 36 -51.46 -6.43 25.33
CA GLY A 36 -51.36 -5.05 25.83
C GLY A 36 -50.69 -4.12 24.83
N CYS A 37 -50.58 -2.84 25.20
CA CYS A 37 -49.75 -1.90 24.45
C CYS A 37 -48.27 -2.17 24.70
N CYS A 38 -47.46 -2.04 23.66
CA CYS A 38 -46.05 -2.34 23.72
C CYS A 38 -45.30 -1.39 24.69
N PRO A 39 -44.47 -1.93 25.58
CA PRO A 39 -43.65 -1.13 26.49
C PRO A 39 -42.33 -0.68 25.87
N PHE A 40 -41.98 -1.18 24.68
CA PHE A 40 -40.74 -0.85 23.95
C PHE A 40 -40.90 0.29 22.94
N HIS A 41 -42.15 0.61 22.55
CA HIS A 41 -42.45 1.73 21.68
C HIS A 41 -43.86 2.25 21.95
N SER A 42 -44.10 3.55 21.72
CA SER A 42 -45.38 4.17 22.02
C SER A 42 -46.42 3.83 20.94
N GLU A 43 -47.47 3.11 21.32
CA GLU A 43 -48.63 2.80 20.47
C GLU A 43 -49.96 2.95 21.23
N LYS A 44 -51.04 3.30 20.52
CA LYS A 44 -52.39 3.41 21.10
C LYS A 44 -53.20 2.12 21.00
N THR A 45 -52.84 1.23 20.07
CA THR A 45 -53.50 -0.05 19.85
C THR A 45 -52.65 -1.18 20.43
N PRO A 46 -53.21 -2.14 21.16
CA PRO A 46 -52.45 -3.28 21.68
C PRO A 46 -51.82 -4.10 20.54
N SER A 47 -50.49 -4.16 20.44
CA SER A 47 -49.77 -5.07 19.54
C SER A 47 -48.78 -6.01 20.27
N PHE A 48 -48.66 -5.86 21.58
CA PHE A 48 -47.80 -6.69 22.42
C PHE A 48 -48.54 -7.91 22.93
N THR A 49 -48.04 -9.10 22.62
CA THR A 49 -48.60 -10.39 23.05
C THR A 49 -47.62 -11.13 23.94
N VAL A 50 -48.10 -11.66 25.06
CA VAL A 50 -47.36 -12.49 26.00
C VAL A 50 -48.02 -13.85 26.08
N ASN A 51 -47.25 -14.92 25.89
CA ASN A 51 -47.74 -16.28 25.94
C ASN A 51 -46.96 -17.06 27.00
N ASP A 52 -47.63 -17.44 28.09
CA ASP A 52 -47.00 -18.19 29.19
C ASP A 52 -46.69 -19.64 28.77
N ASP A 53 -47.57 -20.28 28.00
CA ASP A 53 -47.38 -21.66 27.52
C ASP A 53 -46.16 -21.79 26.59
N LYS A 54 -45.86 -20.72 25.84
CA LYS A 54 -44.72 -20.65 24.93
C LYS A 54 -43.51 -19.92 25.52
N GLU A 55 -43.62 -19.41 26.74
CA GLU A 55 -42.57 -18.71 27.49
C GLU A 55 -41.92 -17.50 26.78
N PHE A 56 -42.64 -16.83 25.87
CA PHE A 56 -42.14 -15.64 25.18
C PHE A 56 -43.17 -14.52 25.03
N TYR A 57 -42.67 -13.30 24.88
CA TYR A 57 -43.43 -12.16 24.40
C TYR A 57 -43.02 -11.80 22.96
N HIS A 58 -43.94 -11.19 22.23
CA HIS A 58 -43.69 -10.66 20.89
C HIS A 58 -44.52 -9.40 20.66
N CYS A 59 -43.91 -8.36 20.10
CA CYS A 59 -44.60 -7.17 19.65
C CYS A 59 -44.73 -7.16 18.13
N PHE A 60 -45.96 -7.14 17.62
CA PHE A 60 -46.20 -7.06 16.17
C PHE A 60 -46.00 -5.65 15.59
N GLY A 61 -45.90 -4.61 16.42
CA GLY A 61 -45.58 -3.24 15.99
C GLY A 61 -44.08 -3.01 15.78
N CYS A 62 -43.26 -3.28 16.80
CA CYS A 62 -41.81 -2.99 16.77
C CYS A 62 -40.90 -4.21 16.67
N GLY A 63 -41.44 -5.44 16.62
CA GLY A 63 -40.68 -6.68 16.52
C GLY A 63 -39.96 -7.12 17.80
N ALA A 64 -40.17 -6.43 18.93
CA ALA A 64 -39.55 -6.80 20.21
C ALA A 64 -39.97 -8.22 20.63
N HIS A 65 -39.00 -9.07 20.95
CA HIS A 65 -39.22 -10.49 21.23
C HIS A 65 -38.24 -11.04 22.28
N GLY A 66 -38.76 -11.75 23.28
CA GLY A 66 -37.93 -12.33 24.32
C GLY A 66 -38.69 -13.15 25.37
N ASP A 67 -37.92 -13.73 26.29
CA ASP A 67 -38.39 -14.47 27.46
C ASP A 67 -38.37 -13.59 28.73
N ALA A 68 -38.60 -14.18 29.89
CA ALA A 68 -38.56 -13.49 31.19
C ALA A 68 -37.20 -12.86 31.51
N LEU A 69 -36.10 -13.46 31.05
CA LEU A 69 -34.77 -12.92 31.24
C LEU A 69 -34.52 -11.73 30.32
N ARG A 70 -34.88 -11.86 29.03
CA ARG A 70 -34.84 -10.75 28.08
C ARG A 70 -35.74 -9.60 28.47
N TRP A 71 -36.85 -9.87 29.14
CA TRP A 71 -37.67 -8.80 29.72
C TRP A 71 -36.83 -7.96 30.71
N LEU A 72 -36.16 -8.58 31.69
CA LEU A 72 -35.33 -7.85 32.65
C LEU A 72 -34.07 -7.23 32.03
N THR A 73 -33.44 -7.86 31.04
CA THR A 73 -32.24 -7.30 30.39
C THR A 73 -32.57 -6.20 29.41
N ASP A 74 -33.58 -6.39 28.57
CA ASP A 74 -33.84 -5.52 27.43
C ASP A 74 -34.85 -4.41 27.79
N HIS A 75 -35.82 -4.70 28.67
CA HIS A 75 -36.75 -3.69 29.18
C HIS A 75 -36.19 -2.97 30.40
N GLU A 76 -35.67 -3.70 31.39
CA GLU A 76 -35.17 -3.09 32.64
C GLU A 76 -33.67 -2.74 32.60
N GLY A 77 -32.91 -3.25 31.63
CA GLY A 77 -31.48 -2.97 31.46
C GLY A 77 -30.58 -3.66 32.47
N MET A 78 -31.07 -4.72 33.10
CA MET A 78 -30.34 -5.43 34.14
C MET A 78 -29.21 -6.27 33.52
N ASP A 79 -28.09 -6.41 34.23
CA ASP A 79 -27.06 -7.39 33.84
C ASP A 79 -27.65 -8.80 33.88
N PHE A 80 -27.31 -9.63 32.89
CA PHE A 80 -27.87 -10.98 32.74
C PHE A 80 -27.82 -11.80 34.03
N ILE A 81 -26.71 -11.77 34.78
CA ILE A 81 -26.59 -12.52 36.03
C ILE A 81 -27.46 -11.92 37.14
N ASP A 82 -27.67 -10.62 37.13
CA ASP A 82 -28.55 -9.96 38.08
C ASP A 82 -30.04 -10.23 37.78
N ALA A 83 -30.42 -10.27 36.50
CA ALA A 83 -31.75 -10.68 36.06
C ALA A 83 -32.06 -12.11 36.49
N VAL A 84 -31.12 -13.03 36.30
CA VAL A 84 -31.25 -14.43 36.76
C VAL A 84 -31.45 -14.50 38.28
N LYS A 85 -30.68 -13.73 39.08
CA LYS A 85 -30.83 -13.74 40.54
C LYS A 85 -32.20 -13.22 40.99
N GLN A 86 -32.69 -12.14 40.40
CA GLN A 86 -33.97 -11.54 40.77
C GLN A 86 -35.12 -12.51 40.49
N LEU A 87 -35.12 -13.16 39.32
CA LEU A 87 -36.11 -14.19 39.01
C LEU A 87 -35.96 -15.40 39.93
N ALA A 88 -34.73 -15.81 40.27
CA ALA A 88 -34.50 -16.96 41.14
C ALA A 88 -35.02 -16.70 42.56
N GLU A 89 -34.79 -15.51 43.10
CA GLU A 89 -35.33 -15.07 44.39
C GLU A 89 -36.86 -15.03 44.38
N ALA A 90 -37.48 -14.46 43.35
CA ALA A 90 -38.93 -14.41 43.18
C ALA A 90 -39.56 -15.82 43.01
N ALA A 91 -38.83 -16.75 42.39
CA ALA A 91 -39.25 -18.14 42.17
C ALA A 91 -38.90 -19.08 43.35
N GLY A 92 -38.31 -18.56 44.43
CA GLY A 92 -37.84 -19.37 45.57
C GLY A 92 -36.78 -20.42 45.18
N MET A 93 -36.00 -20.15 44.15
CA MET A 93 -34.93 -21.02 43.64
C MET A 93 -33.57 -20.57 44.17
N GLU A 94 -32.82 -21.49 44.78
CA GLU A 94 -31.43 -21.23 45.11
C GLU A 94 -30.56 -21.19 43.84
N MET A 95 -29.73 -20.17 43.73
CA MET A 95 -28.77 -20.04 42.63
C MET A 95 -27.78 -21.23 42.64
N PRO A 96 -27.42 -21.80 41.47
CA PRO A 96 -26.46 -22.90 41.39
C PRO A 96 -25.17 -22.52 42.08
N ALA A 97 -24.66 -23.45 42.91
CA ALA A 97 -23.54 -23.18 43.81
C ALA A 97 -22.35 -22.58 43.05
N ARG A 98 -22.10 -21.31 43.38
CA ARG A 98 -20.81 -20.64 43.23
C ARG A 98 -19.77 -21.48 43.97
N THR A 99 -18.52 -21.50 43.51
CA THR A 99 -17.45 -22.11 44.31
C THR A 99 -17.51 -21.53 45.74
N PRO A 100 -17.12 -22.27 46.78
CA PRO A 100 -17.12 -21.75 48.15
C PRO A 100 -16.46 -20.37 48.26
N GLU A 101 -15.40 -20.10 47.47
CA GLU A 101 -14.76 -18.79 47.42
C GLU A 101 -15.64 -17.68 46.81
N GLN A 102 -16.45 -17.98 45.79
CA GLN A 102 -17.34 -17.02 45.14
C GLN A 102 -18.60 -16.73 45.97
N ALA A 103 -19.11 -17.70 46.73
CA ALA A 103 -20.19 -17.51 47.69
C ALA A 103 -19.73 -16.66 48.88
N GLU A 104 -18.55 -16.97 49.43
CA GLU A 104 -17.90 -16.19 50.48
C GLU A 104 -17.60 -14.76 50.01
N ARG A 105 -17.09 -14.58 48.79
CA ARG A 105 -16.90 -13.26 48.17
C ARG A 105 -18.20 -12.47 48.08
N ALA A 106 -19.30 -13.11 47.66
CA ALA A 106 -20.59 -12.43 47.57
C ALA A 106 -21.13 -12.01 48.94
N ARG A 107 -20.93 -12.85 49.97
CA ARG A 107 -21.28 -12.53 51.36
C ARG A 107 -20.47 -11.33 51.88
N ARG A 108 -19.15 -11.31 51.64
CA ARG A 108 -18.28 -10.18 52.01
C ARG A 108 -18.69 -8.88 51.33
N VAL A 109 -18.96 -8.92 50.03
CA VAL A 109 -19.45 -7.75 49.27
C VAL A 109 -20.80 -7.24 49.81
N SER A 110 -21.71 -8.14 50.18
CA SER A 110 -22.99 -7.76 50.80
C SER A 110 -22.80 -7.08 52.14
N GLN A 111 -21.98 -7.66 53.03
CA GLN A 111 -21.67 -7.10 54.34
C GLN A 111 -21.02 -5.72 54.23
N VAL A 112 -20.13 -5.53 53.25
CA VAL A 112 -19.55 -4.21 52.98
C VAL A 112 -20.62 -3.22 52.48
N GLY A 113 -21.55 -3.67 51.64
CA GLY A 113 -22.69 -2.85 51.21
C GLY A 113 -23.55 -2.34 52.37
N ASP A 114 -23.82 -3.17 53.37
CA ASP A 114 -24.57 -2.78 54.57
C ASP A 114 -23.82 -1.68 55.36
N VAL A 115 -22.51 -1.87 55.57
CA VAL A 115 -21.63 -0.88 56.22
C VAL A 115 -21.62 0.45 55.45
N LEU A 116 -21.54 0.40 54.12
CA LEU A 116 -21.58 1.59 53.27
C LEU A 116 -22.95 2.29 53.33
N GLY A 117 -24.05 1.54 53.46
CA GLY A 117 -25.38 2.09 53.68
C GLY A 117 -25.51 2.86 54.99
N GLU A 118 -25.02 2.27 56.10
CA GLU A 118 -24.99 2.94 57.40
C GLU A 118 -24.09 4.18 57.39
N ALA A 119 -22.93 4.10 56.72
CA ALA A 119 -22.04 5.23 56.53
C ALA A 119 -22.68 6.36 55.72
N ALA A 120 -23.39 6.05 54.64
CA ALA A 120 -24.12 7.03 53.85
C ALA A 120 -25.17 7.76 54.70
N ALA A 121 -25.95 7.02 55.49
CA ALA A 121 -26.94 7.60 56.40
C ALA A 121 -26.28 8.47 57.49
N TRP A 122 -25.11 8.07 57.98
CA TRP A 122 -24.35 8.88 58.94
C TRP A 122 -23.84 10.18 58.32
N TYR A 123 -23.19 10.13 57.16
CA TYR A 123 -22.72 11.33 56.45
C TYR A 123 -23.87 12.29 56.12
N ALA A 124 -25.04 11.77 55.74
CA ALA A 124 -26.23 12.59 55.51
C ALA A 124 -26.68 13.32 56.80
N ARG A 125 -26.66 12.64 57.96
CA ARG A 125 -26.98 13.26 59.27
C ARG A 125 -25.99 14.34 59.70
N GLN A 126 -24.75 14.33 59.18
CA GLN A 126 -23.75 15.36 59.48
C GLN A 126 -24.00 16.67 58.72
N LEU A 127 -24.93 16.72 57.76
CA LEU A 127 -25.35 17.97 57.14
C LEU A 127 -26.26 18.76 58.09
N GLU A 128 -25.66 19.63 58.89
CA GLU A 128 -26.43 20.56 59.71
C GLU A 128 -27.12 21.61 58.84
N PRO A 129 -28.41 21.94 59.06
CA PRO A 129 -29.19 22.86 58.23
C PRO A 129 -28.56 24.25 58.03
N THR A 130 -27.75 24.71 58.99
CA THR A 130 -27.07 26.02 58.99
C THR A 130 -25.54 25.89 59.04
N GLY A 131 -24.99 24.75 58.60
CA GLY A 131 -23.55 24.49 58.60
C GLY A 131 -22.86 24.86 57.28
N MET A 132 -21.53 25.04 57.34
CA MET A 132 -20.67 25.34 56.16
C MET A 132 -20.91 24.41 54.97
N ALA A 133 -21.22 23.14 55.22
CA ALA A 133 -21.49 22.18 54.16
C ALA A 133 -22.81 22.44 53.42
N MET A 134 -23.86 22.85 54.13
CA MET A 134 -25.13 23.26 53.54
C MET A 134 -24.97 24.59 52.79
N GLU A 135 -24.26 25.57 53.34
CA GLU A 135 -23.94 26.82 52.64
C GLU A 135 -23.19 26.56 51.33
N ALA A 136 -22.23 25.63 51.33
CA ALA A 136 -21.46 25.29 50.14
C ALA A 136 -22.27 24.52 49.08
N LEU A 137 -23.30 23.77 49.48
CA LEU A 137 -24.27 23.15 48.55
C LEU A 137 -25.24 24.21 47.99
N ALA A 138 -25.72 25.12 48.84
CA ALA A 138 -26.60 26.22 48.46
C ALA A 138 -25.90 27.21 47.51
N ALA A 139 -24.64 27.55 47.76
CA ALA A 139 -23.82 28.40 46.88
C ALA A 139 -23.61 27.77 45.49
N ARG A 140 -23.82 26.46 45.34
CA ARG A 140 -23.79 25.73 44.07
C ARG A 140 -25.17 25.52 43.47
N GLY A 141 -26.21 26.12 44.06
CA GLY A 141 -27.59 25.98 43.59
C GLY A 141 -28.18 24.59 43.79
N ILE A 142 -27.59 23.72 44.64
CA ILE A 142 -28.14 22.39 44.90
C ILE A 142 -29.34 22.50 45.83
N MET A 143 -30.52 22.13 45.34
CA MET A 143 -31.78 22.21 46.06
C MET A 143 -31.90 21.09 47.12
N PRO A 144 -32.64 21.31 48.23
CA PRO A 144 -32.86 20.29 49.26
C PRO A 144 -33.38 18.95 48.73
N ALA A 145 -34.27 18.99 47.73
CA ALA A 145 -34.78 17.78 47.07
C ALA A 145 -33.66 16.97 46.39
N SER A 146 -32.67 17.63 45.79
CA SER A 146 -31.49 16.99 45.18
C SER A 146 -30.54 16.44 46.24
N ILE A 147 -30.37 17.14 47.37
CA ILE A 147 -29.58 16.67 48.52
C ILE A 147 -30.13 15.33 49.02
N GLU A 148 -31.44 15.26 49.23
CA GLU A 148 -32.12 14.03 49.67
C GLU A 148 -32.06 12.93 48.60
N ARG A 149 -32.45 13.25 47.36
CA ARG A 149 -32.50 12.30 46.23
C ARG A 149 -31.16 11.63 45.94
N PHE A 150 -30.06 12.38 46.01
CA PHE A 150 -28.71 11.85 45.79
C PHE A 150 -28.03 11.35 47.07
N GLY A 151 -28.65 11.56 48.24
CA GLY A 151 -28.09 11.17 49.53
C GLY A 151 -26.81 11.92 49.88
N LEU A 152 -26.71 13.19 49.48
CA LEU A 152 -25.51 13.99 49.74
C LEU A 152 -25.27 14.11 51.25
N GLY A 153 -24.01 14.15 51.65
CA GLY A 153 -23.61 14.19 53.05
C GLY A 153 -22.38 15.05 53.30
N PHE A 154 -21.92 15.06 54.55
CA PHE A 154 -20.72 15.78 54.96
C PHE A 154 -19.83 14.88 55.82
N ALA A 155 -18.55 14.80 55.48
CA ALA A 155 -17.53 14.22 56.33
C ALA A 155 -16.90 15.33 57.19
N PRO A 156 -17.15 15.38 58.50
CA PRO A 156 -16.60 16.42 59.36
C PRO A 156 -15.08 16.32 59.50
N MET A 157 -14.46 17.38 60.02
CA MET A 157 -13.02 17.40 60.31
C MET A 157 -12.69 16.65 61.62
N ARG A 158 -13.61 16.69 62.58
CA ARG A 158 -13.49 16.05 63.91
C ARG A 158 -14.71 15.16 64.13
N GLY A 159 -14.50 14.00 64.74
CA GLY A 159 -15.49 12.93 64.74
C GLY A 159 -15.45 12.19 63.41
N GLY A 160 -15.32 10.86 63.45
CA GLY A 160 -15.18 10.03 62.26
C GLY A 160 -16.35 9.08 62.09
N VAL A 161 -16.41 8.41 60.95
CA VAL A 161 -17.36 7.35 60.60
C VAL A 161 -17.39 6.21 61.62
N SER A 162 -16.32 6.07 62.42
CA SER A 162 -16.27 5.20 63.60
C SER A 162 -17.37 5.48 64.64
N ALA A 163 -17.97 6.67 64.64
CA ALA A 163 -19.08 7.03 65.53
C ALA A 163 -20.37 6.24 65.26
N ILE A 164 -20.45 5.49 64.15
CA ILE A 164 -21.58 4.60 63.82
C ILE A 164 -21.58 3.35 64.72
N GLY A 165 -20.46 3.01 65.37
CA GLY A 165 -20.35 1.83 66.23
C GLY A 165 -20.01 0.53 65.50
N ILE A 166 -19.65 0.62 64.21
CA ILE A 166 -19.16 -0.51 63.40
C ILE A 166 -17.69 -0.79 63.73
N ALA A 167 -17.31 -2.07 63.75
CA ALA A 167 -15.94 -2.47 64.05
C ALA A 167 -14.95 -1.88 63.04
N ALA A 168 -13.80 -1.40 63.53
CA ALA A 168 -12.84 -0.69 62.69
C ALA A 168 -12.32 -1.52 61.49
N ASP A 169 -12.20 -2.84 61.63
CA ASP A 169 -11.77 -3.71 60.52
C ASP A 169 -12.82 -3.81 59.40
N GLN A 170 -14.10 -3.71 59.73
CA GLN A 170 -15.19 -3.66 58.75
C GLN A 170 -15.21 -2.29 58.03
N LEU A 171 -14.93 -1.21 58.75
CA LEU A 171 -14.79 0.14 58.15
C LEU A 171 -13.56 0.24 57.22
N MET A 172 -12.47 -0.45 57.54
CA MET A 172 -11.31 -0.57 56.65
C MET A 172 -11.64 -1.40 55.41
N ALA A 173 -12.35 -2.53 55.56
CA ALA A 173 -12.78 -3.35 54.43
C ALA A 173 -13.74 -2.61 53.47
N ALA A 174 -14.54 -1.68 54.01
CA ALA A 174 -15.38 -0.76 53.24
C ALA A 174 -14.61 0.45 52.66
N GLY A 175 -13.31 0.59 52.95
CA GLY A 175 -12.48 1.69 52.47
C GLY A 175 -12.78 3.06 53.11
N LEU A 176 -13.43 3.09 54.27
CA LEU A 176 -13.83 4.31 54.97
C LEU A 176 -12.78 4.79 55.97
N VAL A 177 -11.95 3.86 56.47
CA VAL A 177 -10.81 4.10 57.35
C VAL A 177 -9.55 3.59 56.67
N VAL A 178 -8.46 4.36 56.79
CA VAL A 178 -7.13 4.00 56.27
C VAL A 178 -6.12 3.95 57.42
N GLU A 179 -5.16 3.05 57.31
CA GLU A 179 -4.03 2.96 58.24
C GLU A 179 -2.94 3.98 57.86
N THR A 180 -2.32 4.59 58.86
CA THR A 180 -1.20 5.52 58.69
C THR A 180 -0.15 5.32 59.77
N ASP A 181 1.03 5.92 59.59
CA ASP A 181 2.14 5.88 60.54
C ASP A 181 1.74 6.32 61.96
N ASN A 182 0.73 7.18 62.08
CA ASN A 182 0.20 7.69 63.35
C ASN A 182 -1.12 7.00 63.79
N GLY A 183 -1.42 5.80 63.25
CA GLY A 183 -2.61 5.01 63.55
C GLY A 183 -3.70 5.10 62.48
N ARG A 184 -4.92 4.67 62.84
CA ARG A 184 -6.08 4.63 61.93
C ARG A 184 -6.72 6.01 61.79
N ARG A 185 -7.11 6.38 60.57
CA ARG A 185 -7.77 7.66 60.27
C ARG A 185 -8.88 7.49 59.23
N ASP A 186 -9.90 8.34 59.31
CA ASP A 186 -10.94 8.43 58.28
C ASP A 186 -10.36 8.80 56.92
N ARG A 187 -10.82 8.13 55.87
CA ARG A 187 -10.45 8.43 54.48
C ARG A 187 -10.98 9.79 54.04
N PHE A 188 -12.28 10.00 54.25
CA PHE A 188 -12.95 11.24 53.91
C PHE A 188 -12.97 12.14 55.14
N ARG A 189 -12.34 13.31 55.03
CA ARG A 189 -12.33 14.32 56.09
C ARG A 189 -12.53 15.69 55.50
N HIS A 190 -13.36 16.49 56.14
CA HIS A 190 -13.65 17.85 55.72
C HIS A 190 -14.03 17.93 54.23
N ARG A 191 -15.01 17.09 53.83
CA ARG A 191 -15.43 16.91 52.43
C ARG A 191 -16.95 16.79 52.31
N LEU A 192 -17.51 17.34 51.24
CA LEU A 192 -18.86 17.00 50.78
C LEU A 192 -18.84 15.57 50.24
N ILE A 193 -19.79 14.74 50.67
CA ILE A 193 -19.86 13.33 50.35
C ILE A 193 -20.97 13.08 49.34
N VAL A 194 -20.63 12.36 48.27
CA VAL A 194 -21.52 11.94 47.20
C VAL A 194 -21.53 10.41 47.18
N PRO A 195 -22.61 9.74 47.61
CA PRO A 195 -22.68 8.29 47.55
C PRO A 195 -22.73 7.77 46.11
N ILE A 196 -21.96 6.73 45.84
CA ILE A 196 -21.87 6.05 44.55
C ILE A 196 -22.59 4.72 44.66
N HIS A 197 -23.41 4.39 43.67
CA HIS A 197 -24.32 3.24 43.73
C HIS A 197 -24.05 2.22 42.61
N ASP A 198 -24.38 0.96 42.88
CA ASP A 198 -24.48 -0.08 41.85
C ASP A 198 -25.75 0.09 41.00
N ALA A 199 -25.95 -0.78 40.02
CA ALA A 199 -27.13 -0.77 39.14
C ALA A 199 -28.46 -0.98 39.88
N ARG A 200 -28.42 -1.52 41.11
CA ARG A 200 -29.60 -1.75 41.98
C ARG A 200 -29.83 -0.58 42.95
N GLY A 201 -29.02 0.48 42.87
CA GLY A 201 -29.13 1.63 43.77
C GLY A 201 -28.55 1.37 45.17
N ARG A 202 -27.70 0.37 45.36
CA ARG A 202 -27.03 0.13 46.65
C ARG A 202 -25.70 0.88 46.72
N PRO A 203 -25.36 1.53 47.85
CA PRO A 203 -24.08 2.19 48.02
C PRO A 203 -22.91 1.21 47.86
N ILE A 204 -21.97 1.55 46.98
CA ILE A 204 -20.74 0.79 46.72
C ILE A 204 -19.48 1.64 46.94
N GLY A 205 -19.62 2.92 47.30
CA GLY A 205 -18.50 3.79 47.59
C GLY A 205 -18.94 5.23 47.67
N PHE A 206 -17.97 6.13 47.78
CA PHE A 206 -18.20 7.57 47.93
C PHE A 206 -17.24 8.38 47.07
N GLY A 207 -17.75 9.49 46.54
CA GLY A 207 -16.97 10.63 46.07
C GLY A 207 -16.93 11.70 47.16
N GLY A 208 -15.80 12.39 47.28
CA GLY A 208 -15.54 13.37 48.34
C GLY A 208 -14.92 14.65 47.80
N ARG A 209 -15.63 15.77 47.84
CA ARG A 209 -15.13 17.09 47.42
C ARG A 209 -14.60 17.89 48.60
N ALA A 210 -13.35 18.35 48.53
CA ALA A 210 -12.73 19.16 49.57
C ALA A 210 -13.32 20.57 49.69
N PHE A 211 -13.28 21.12 50.90
CA PHE A 211 -13.41 22.56 51.16
C PHE A 211 -12.03 23.22 51.18
N GLY A 212 -11.94 24.48 50.72
CA GLY A 212 -10.68 25.24 50.67
C GLY A 212 -9.67 24.68 49.65
N GLU A 213 -8.37 24.79 49.97
CA GLU A 213 -7.26 24.41 49.08
C GLU A 213 -6.77 22.96 49.24
N ALA A 214 -7.49 22.10 49.98
CA ALA A 214 -7.03 20.75 50.25
C ALA A 214 -7.00 19.86 48.98
N GLN A 215 -5.83 19.27 48.70
CA GLN A 215 -5.61 18.37 47.56
C GLN A 215 -5.73 16.88 47.94
N PRO A 216 -6.30 16.02 47.08
CA PRO A 216 -6.93 16.35 45.80
C PRO A 216 -8.33 17.00 46.00
N LYS A 217 -8.72 17.90 45.09
CA LYS A 217 -10.03 18.59 45.10
C LYS A 217 -11.20 17.60 45.15
N TYR A 218 -11.12 16.51 44.39
CA TYR A 218 -12.06 15.38 44.41
C TYR A 218 -11.32 14.09 44.77
N LEU A 219 -11.93 13.28 45.66
CA LEU A 219 -11.39 12.00 46.10
C LEU A 219 -12.48 10.92 46.01
N ASN A 220 -12.22 9.83 45.30
CA ASN A 220 -13.14 8.68 45.24
C ASN A 220 -12.66 7.57 46.19
N SER A 221 -13.57 6.70 46.65
CA SER A 221 -13.23 5.41 47.27
C SER A 221 -12.19 4.65 46.43
N ASP A 222 -11.33 3.85 47.05
CA ASP A 222 -10.32 3.09 46.30
C ASP A 222 -10.92 1.93 45.51
N GLN A 223 -10.18 1.46 44.50
CA GLN A 223 -10.54 0.26 43.76
C GLN A 223 -10.62 -0.92 44.75
N SER A 224 -11.74 -1.64 44.74
CA SER A 224 -12.01 -2.73 45.67
C SER A 224 -12.81 -3.84 44.99
N GLU A 225 -13.09 -4.93 45.70
CA GLU A 225 -13.94 -6.01 45.17
C GLU A 225 -15.38 -5.56 44.89
N HIS A 226 -15.86 -4.54 45.61
CA HIS A 226 -17.23 -4.02 45.52
C HIS A 226 -17.32 -2.72 44.69
N PHE A 227 -16.20 -2.04 44.44
CA PHE A 227 -16.14 -0.80 43.68
C PHE A 227 -15.06 -0.82 42.59
N ASP A 228 -15.51 -0.83 41.33
CA ASP A 228 -14.64 -0.76 40.15
C ASP A 228 -14.81 0.57 39.42
N LYS A 229 -13.86 1.49 39.63
CA LYS A 229 -13.87 2.83 39.02
C LYS A 229 -13.91 2.76 37.49
N GLY A 230 -13.24 1.77 36.91
CA GLY A 230 -13.16 1.59 35.46
C GLY A 230 -14.44 1.06 34.84
N ARG A 231 -15.43 0.65 35.64
CA ARG A 231 -16.72 0.12 35.15
C ARG A 231 -17.91 0.92 35.64
N VAL A 232 -17.82 1.60 36.77
CA VAL A 232 -18.95 2.35 37.33
C VAL A 232 -19.11 3.69 36.58
N LEU A 233 -20.36 3.99 36.22
CA LEU A 233 -20.81 5.32 35.82
C LEU A 233 -21.71 5.84 36.94
N PHE A 234 -21.40 7.02 37.49
CA PHE A 234 -22.24 7.64 38.48
C PHE A 234 -23.62 7.94 37.92
N ASN A 235 -24.62 7.85 38.81
CA ASN A 235 -26.04 8.05 38.53
C ASN A 235 -26.68 7.06 37.53
N LEU A 236 -25.95 6.08 36.99
CA LEU A 236 -26.48 5.18 35.95
C LEU A 236 -27.76 4.44 36.37
N HIS A 237 -27.88 4.03 37.63
CA HIS A 237 -29.08 3.34 38.15
C HIS A 237 -30.36 4.20 38.09
N ARG A 238 -30.25 5.53 38.23
CA ARG A 238 -31.37 6.47 38.08
C ARG A 238 -31.51 6.95 36.64
N ALA A 239 -30.38 7.19 35.98
CA ALA A 239 -30.32 7.72 34.63
C ALA A 239 -30.75 6.71 33.57
N ALA A 240 -30.53 5.41 33.75
CA ALA A 240 -30.85 4.41 32.73
C ALA A 240 -32.37 4.32 32.43
N PRO A 241 -33.28 4.27 33.42
CA PRO A 241 -34.71 4.40 33.16
C PRO A 241 -35.10 5.72 32.47
N ALA A 242 -34.56 6.85 32.92
CA ALA A 242 -34.82 8.16 32.32
C ALA A 242 -34.33 8.25 30.87
N ALA A 243 -33.14 7.70 30.59
CA ALA A 243 -32.51 7.68 29.28
C ALA A 243 -33.31 6.86 28.26
N ARG A 244 -34.01 5.81 28.68
CA ARG A 244 -34.91 5.03 27.79
C ARG A 244 -36.12 5.85 27.38
N VAL A 245 -36.69 6.62 28.30
CA VAL A 245 -37.83 7.52 28.02
C VAL A 245 -37.39 8.67 27.13
N ALA A 246 -36.26 9.31 27.46
CA ALA A 246 -35.69 10.42 26.70
C ALA A 246 -35.03 9.99 25.38
N ARG A 247 -34.79 8.68 25.19
CA ARG A 247 -34.03 8.07 24.09
C ARG A 247 -32.62 8.66 23.91
N ARG A 248 -32.02 9.13 25.00
CA ARG A 248 -30.67 9.69 25.02
C ARG A 248 -30.03 9.48 26.38
N LEU A 249 -28.70 9.39 26.42
CA LEU A 249 -27.91 9.33 27.65
C LEU A 249 -26.83 10.40 27.54
N LEU A 250 -26.76 11.29 28.52
CA LEU A 250 -25.74 12.35 28.58
C LEU A 250 -24.59 11.91 29.48
N VAL A 251 -23.36 11.97 28.97
CA VAL A 251 -22.14 11.69 29.71
C VAL A 251 -21.43 13.01 29.96
N VAL A 252 -21.42 13.44 31.22
CA VAL A 252 -20.76 14.67 31.70
C VAL A 252 -19.48 14.35 32.46
N GLU A 253 -18.69 15.37 32.84
CA GLU A 253 -17.40 15.17 33.50
C GLU A 253 -17.51 14.75 34.96
N GLY A 254 -18.39 15.41 35.73
CA GLY A 254 -18.42 15.31 37.18
C GLY A 254 -19.77 14.96 37.78
N TYR A 255 -19.72 14.63 39.08
CA TYR A 255 -20.92 14.34 39.88
C TYR A 255 -21.90 15.50 39.91
N PHE A 256 -21.38 16.71 40.09
CA PHE A 256 -22.19 17.91 40.29
C PHE A 256 -22.87 18.33 38.99
N ASP A 257 -22.24 18.10 37.84
CA ASP A 257 -22.84 18.30 36.53
C ASP A 257 -24.06 17.38 36.33
N ALA A 258 -23.91 16.10 36.68
CA ALA A 258 -25.02 15.14 36.59
C ALA A 258 -26.15 15.46 37.57
N ILE A 259 -25.83 15.97 38.77
CA ILE A 259 -26.82 16.40 39.76
C ILE A 259 -27.56 17.67 39.28
N ALA A 260 -26.83 18.64 38.74
CA ALA A 260 -27.40 19.90 38.24
C ALA A 260 -28.36 19.65 37.07
N LEU A 261 -27.98 18.77 36.14
CA LEU A 261 -28.85 18.36 35.03
C LEU A 261 -30.11 17.63 35.53
N ASP A 262 -29.99 16.68 36.47
CA ASP A 262 -31.15 15.98 37.04
C ASP A 262 -32.11 16.96 37.75
N GLN A 263 -31.56 17.95 38.47
CA GLN A 263 -32.34 19.02 39.10
C GLN A 263 -33.10 19.89 38.10
N ALA A 264 -32.55 20.10 36.91
CA ALA A 264 -33.21 20.80 35.81
C ALA A 264 -34.20 19.91 35.02
N GLY A 265 -34.43 18.67 35.47
CA GLY A 265 -35.35 17.72 34.84
C GLY A 265 -34.73 16.92 33.69
N ILE A 266 -33.41 16.89 33.58
CA ILE A 266 -32.62 16.07 32.64
C ILE A 266 -32.04 14.90 33.45
N GLY A 267 -32.91 13.93 33.77
CA GLY A 267 -32.58 12.80 34.65
C GLY A 267 -31.65 11.75 34.03
N GLU A 268 -31.38 11.85 32.74
CA GLU A 268 -30.60 10.92 31.93
C GLU A 268 -29.08 11.22 31.88
N ALA A 269 -28.56 11.96 32.86
CA ALA A 269 -27.14 12.32 32.96
C ALA A 269 -26.32 11.35 33.84
N VAL A 270 -25.13 10.97 33.37
CA VAL A 270 -24.16 10.11 34.06
C VAL A 270 -22.76 10.71 34.00
N ALA A 271 -21.88 10.33 34.93
CA ALA A 271 -20.48 10.78 34.95
C ALA A 271 -19.50 9.60 35.12
N PRO A 272 -18.30 9.63 34.51
CA PRO A 272 -17.25 8.64 34.74
C PRO A 272 -16.55 8.85 36.09
N MET A 273 -16.05 7.77 36.70
CA MET A 273 -15.44 7.78 38.04
C MET A 273 -13.93 8.08 38.07
N GLY A 274 -13.43 8.68 37.00
CA GLY A 274 -12.03 9.06 36.81
C GLY A 274 -11.89 10.16 35.76
N THR A 275 -10.66 10.57 35.45
CA THR A 275 -10.36 11.71 34.57
C THR A 275 -10.67 11.49 33.09
N ALA A 276 -10.93 10.25 32.67
CA ALA A 276 -11.31 9.95 31.30
C ALA A 276 -12.14 8.66 31.25
N ILE A 277 -13.15 8.63 30.38
CA ILE A 277 -14.03 7.47 30.21
C ILE A 277 -13.29 6.24 29.70
N THR A 278 -13.60 5.08 30.25
CA THR A 278 -12.96 3.80 29.89
C THR A 278 -13.77 3.04 28.84
N PRO A 279 -13.16 2.06 28.13
CA PRO A 279 -13.89 1.15 27.25
C PRO A 279 -15.07 0.44 27.93
N ALA A 280 -14.88 -0.03 29.17
CA ALA A 280 -15.93 -0.74 29.89
C ALA A 280 -17.10 0.18 30.34
N GLN A 281 -16.83 1.47 30.57
CA GLN A 281 -17.86 2.48 30.79
C GLN A 281 -18.61 2.80 29.49
N LEU A 282 -17.90 2.91 28.35
CA LEU A 282 -18.52 3.08 27.03
C LEU A 282 -19.46 1.91 26.70
N GLU A 283 -19.03 0.66 26.94
CA GLU A 283 -19.90 -0.50 26.78
C GLU A 283 -21.17 -0.42 27.61
N ARG A 284 -21.06 0.06 28.86
CA ARG A 284 -22.24 0.24 29.72
C ARG A 284 -23.15 1.34 29.23
N ALA A 285 -22.60 2.45 28.73
CA ALA A 285 -23.38 3.51 28.11
C ALA A 285 -24.13 2.99 26.87
N TRP A 286 -23.46 2.19 26.02
CA TRP A 286 -24.07 1.58 24.82
C TRP A 286 -25.16 0.55 25.11
N ARG A 287 -25.16 -0.05 26.31
CA ARG A 287 -26.28 -0.91 26.75
C ARG A 287 -27.53 -0.12 27.11
N VAL A 288 -27.41 1.19 27.38
CA VAL A 288 -28.55 2.06 27.69
C VAL A 288 -29.10 2.72 26.44
N THR A 289 -28.22 3.22 25.57
CA THR A 289 -28.58 3.83 24.29
C THR A 289 -27.52 3.52 23.23
N GLU A 290 -27.93 3.33 21.98
CA GLU A 290 -27.05 3.05 20.85
C GLU A 290 -26.06 4.20 20.56
N CYS A 291 -26.41 5.43 20.95
CA CYS A 291 -25.61 6.63 20.68
C CYS A 291 -25.60 7.61 21.87
N PRO A 292 -24.79 7.36 22.91
CA PRO A 292 -24.60 8.30 24.02
C PRO A 292 -24.00 9.64 23.55
N VAL A 293 -24.36 10.72 24.24
CA VAL A 293 -23.87 12.08 23.95
C VAL A 293 -22.86 12.47 25.02
N LEU A 294 -21.63 12.80 24.61
CA LEU A 294 -20.63 13.40 25.48
C LEU A 294 -20.90 14.91 25.59
N LEU A 295 -21.12 15.41 26.80
CA LEU A 295 -21.31 16.82 27.12
C LEU A 295 -20.21 17.21 28.11
N MET A 296 -19.03 17.50 27.57
CA MET A 296 -17.81 17.80 28.33
C MET A 296 -17.66 19.31 28.52
N ASP A 297 -16.84 19.74 29.47
CA ASP A 297 -16.63 21.14 29.80
C ASP A 297 -16.15 21.91 28.55
N GLY A 298 -16.55 23.18 28.44
CA GLY A 298 -16.23 24.00 27.27
C GLY A 298 -14.74 24.35 27.16
N ASP A 299 -13.93 24.03 28.15
CA ASP A 299 -12.51 24.36 28.20
C ASP A 299 -11.61 23.39 27.40
N GLU A 300 -10.32 23.71 27.38
CA GLU A 300 -9.32 22.89 26.67
C GLU A 300 -9.15 21.48 27.27
N ALA A 301 -9.38 21.31 28.58
CA ALA A 301 -9.30 20.01 29.22
C ALA A 301 -10.48 19.13 28.81
N GLY A 302 -11.69 19.69 28.75
CA GLY A 302 -12.91 19.02 28.31
C GLY A 302 -12.86 18.62 26.84
N ARG A 303 -12.37 19.50 25.95
CA ARG A 303 -12.11 19.15 24.53
C ARG A 303 -11.12 17.99 24.39
N LYS A 304 -10.02 18.00 25.15
CA LYS A 304 -9.05 16.88 25.17
C LYS A 304 -9.65 15.60 25.75
N ALA A 305 -10.55 15.70 26.72
CA ALA A 305 -11.25 14.55 27.29
C ALA A 305 -12.22 13.95 26.25
N ALA A 306 -12.97 14.77 25.53
CA ALA A 306 -13.84 14.36 24.42
C ALA A 306 -13.05 13.66 23.30
N SER A 307 -11.92 14.24 22.85
CA SER A 307 -11.09 13.62 21.81
C SER A 307 -10.51 12.25 22.24
N ARG A 308 -10.07 12.13 23.49
CA ARG A 308 -9.62 10.84 24.05
C ARG A 308 -10.74 9.81 24.13
N ALA A 309 -11.95 10.23 24.48
CA ALA A 309 -13.12 9.36 24.48
C ALA A 309 -13.46 8.87 23.06
N CYS A 310 -13.41 9.75 22.07
CA CYS A 310 -13.63 9.42 20.66
C CYS A 310 -12.65 8.35 20.17
N ILE A 311 -11.34 8.56 20.39
CA ILE A 311 -10.30 7.62 19.95
C ILE A 311 -10.46 6.26 20.64
N ARG A 312 -10.84 6.23 21.93
CA ARG A 312 -11.11 4.98 22.65
C ARG A 312 -12.35 4.25 22.16
N ALA A 313 -13.33 4.99 21.65
CA ALA A 313 -14.57 4.41 21.14
C ALA A 313 -14.38 3.77 19.75
N LEU A 314 -13.51 4.35 18.89
CA LEU A 314 -13.33 3.92 17.50
C LEU A 314 -13.14 2.40 17.32
N PRO A 315 -12.32 1.67 18.09
CA PRO A 315 -12.18 0.23 17.93
C PRO A 315 -13.47 -0.58 18.18
N MET A 316 -14.42 0.02 18.90
CA MET A 316 -15.63 -0.63 19.41
C MET A 316 -16.90 -0.19 18.68
N VAL A 317 -16.82 0.79 17.77
CA VAL A 317 -17.99 1.25 17.00
C VAL A 317 -18.41 0.24 15.96
N GLY A 318 -19.69 0.26 15.62
CA GLY A 318 -20.30 -0.66 14.67
C GLY A 318 -21.79 -0.35 14.48
N PRO A 319 -22.54 -1.22 13.78
CA PRO A 319 -23.98 -1.08 13.64
C PRO A 319 -24.64 -0.96 15.03
N GLY A 320 -25.40 0.11 15.25
CA GLY A 320 -26.08 0.39 16.53
C GLY A 320 -25.15 0.82 17.68
N ARG A 321 -23.89 1.19 17.42
CA ARG A 321 -22.95 1.70 18.43
C ARG A 321 -22.15 2.89 17.91
N SER A 322 -22.48 4.09 18.39
CA SER A 322 -21.76 5.32 18.05
C SER A 322 -21.75 6.32 19.21
N LEU A 323 -21.17 7.49 19.02
CA LEU A 323 -21.17 8.59 19.97
C LEU A 323 -21.57 9.90 19.27
N LYS A 324 -22.15 10.81 20.04
CA LYS A 324 -22.26 12.23 19.69
C LYS A 324 -21.49 13.08 20.68
N ILE A 325 -21.02 14.23 20.24
CA ILE A 325 -20.23 15.16 21.05
C ILE A 325 -20.92 16.53 20.99
N ALA A 326 -21.39 17.00 22.14
CA ALA A 326 -21.90 18.35 22.34
C ALA A 326 -20.79 19.19 23.00
N THR A 327 -20.34 20.24 22.30
CA THR A 327 -19.30 21.13 22.80
C THR A 327 -19.95 22.33 23.50
N LEU A 328 -19.62 22.55 24.77
CA LEU A 328 -20.06 23.72 25.52
C LEU A 328 -19.27 24.99 25.09
N PRO A 329 -19.85 26.20 25.21
CA PRO A 329 -19.11 27.44 25.04
C PRO A 329 -17.97 27.57 26.07
N ASP A 330 -16.89 28.27 25.70
CA ASP A 330 -15.76 28.51 26.61
C ASP A 330 -16.24 29.15 27.93
N GLY A 331 -15.77 28.62 29.05
CA GLY A 331 -16.13 29.09 30.39
C GLY A 331 -17.42 28.50 30.98
N TYR A 332 -18.17 27.71 30.20
CA TYR A 332 -19.33 26.96 30.68
C TYR A 332 -19.00 25.49 30.98
N ASP A 333 -19.55 24.99 32.09
CA ASP A 333 -19.70 23.56 32.39
C ASP A 333 -21.20 23.22 32.36
N PRO A 334 -21.60 21.93 32.37
CA PRO A 334 -23.02 21.59 32.29
C PRO A 334 -23.87 22.17 33.44
N ASP A 335 -23.27 22.35 34.62
CA ASP A 335 -23.92 22.97 35.78
C ASP A 335 -24.17 24.48 35.57
N SER A 336 -23.15 25.24 35.20
CA SER A 336 -23.28 26.69 34.97
C SER A 336 -24.19 26.99 33.78
N LEU A 337 -24.12 26.20 32.72
CA LEU A 337 -25.01 26.38 31.56
C LEU A 337 -26.47 26.17 31.94
N VAL A 338 -26.80 25.06 32.61
CA VAL A 338 -28.20 24.76 32.93
C VAL A 338 -28.76 25.72 33.96
N ARG A 339 -27.92 26.26 34.87
CA ARG A 339 -28.34 27.27 35.85
C ARG A 339 -28.58 28.64 35.22
N GLU A 340 -27.73 29.07 34.30
CA GLU A 340 -27.81 30.42 33.71
C GLU A 340 -28.77 30.47 32.51
N CYS A 341 -28.77 29.44 31.68
CA CYS A 341 -29.49 29.42 30.40
C CYS A 341 -30.67 28.43 30.38
N GLY A 342 -30.83 27.62 31.42
CA GLY A 342 -31.95 26.69 31.57
C GLY A 342 -31.80 25.40 30.75
N ARG A 343 -32.81 24.53 30.88
CA ARG A 343 -32.87 23.23 30.22
C ARG A 343 -32.86 23.34 28.69
N GLU A 344 -33.60 24.29 28.14
CA GLU A 344 -33.74 24.46 26.68
C GLU A 344 -32.37 24.67 26.01
N ALA A 345 -31.47 25.41 26.65
CA ALA A 345 -30.11 25.61 26.13
C ALA A 345 -29.29 24.30 26.07
N VAL A 346 -29.47 23.40 27.04
CA VAL A 346 -28.84 22.08 27.02
C VAL A 346 -29.43 21.21 25.92
N ASP A 347 -30.75 21.23 25.77
CA ASP A 347 -31.47 20.50 24.72
C ASP A 347 -31.02 20.96 23.32
N ASP A 348 -30.93 22.28 23.10
CA ASP A 348 -30.44 22.88 21.85
C ASP A 348 -29.00 22.46 21.50
N LEU A 349 -28.10 22.41 22.50
CA LEU A 349 -26.72 21.97 22.29
C LEU A 349 -26.64 20.48 21.96
N VAL A 350 -27.42 19.66 22.66
CA VAL A 350 -27.49 18.21 22.41
C VAL A 350 -28.04 17.92 21.01
N ASP A 351 -29.01 18.70 20.54
CA ASP A 351 -29.57 18.56 19.19
C ASP A 351 -28.55 18.93 18.10
N ARG A 352 -27.63 19.86 18.40
CA ARG A 352 -26.52 20.26 17.53
C ARG A 352 -25.26 19.41 17.71
N ALA A 353 -25.30 18.37 18.56
CA ALA A 353 -24.14 17.55 18.85
C ALA A 353 -23.59 16.89 17.57
N LEU A 354 -22.28 17.01 17.39
CA LEU A 354 -21.58 16.45 16.24
C LEU A 354 -21.55 14.92 16.33
N SER A 355 -21.67 14.26 15.18
CA SER A 355 -21.40 12.82 15.12
C SER A 355 -19.94 12.55 15.48
N LEU A 356 -19.64 11.35 15.99
CA LEU A 356 -18.26 10.92 16.24
C LEU A 356 -17.34 11.14 15.02
N SER A 357 -17.81 10.80 13.83
CA SER A 357 -17.05 10.98 12.58
C SER A 357 -16.77 12.47 12.27
N SER A 358 -17.77 13.34 12.46
CA SER A 358 -17.65 14.79 12.22
C SER A 358 -16.72 15.45 13.25
N TYR A 359 -16.86 15.09 14.53
CA TYR A 359 -16.04 15.65 15.59
C TYR A 359 -14.55 15.29 15.42
N VAL A 360 -14.25 14.02 15.13
CA VAL A 360 -12.87 13.58 14.88
C VAL A 360 -12.26 14.28 13.68
N TRP A 361 -13.03 14.45 12.59
CA TRP A 361 -12.59 15.24 11.43
C TRP A 361 -12.19 16.66 11.83
N THR A 362 -13.08 17.39 12.50
CA THR A 362 -12.82 18.77 12.94
C THR A 362 -11.60 18.85 13.86
N ALA A 363 -11.45 17.90 14.80
CA ALA A 363 -10.33 17.88 15.73
C ALA A 363 -8.99 17.58 15.04
N VAL A 364 -8.94 16.67 14.07
CA VAL A 364 -7.70 16.36 13.32
C VAL A 364 -7.33 17.53 12.40
N LEU A 365 -8.30 18.11 11.71
CA LEU A 365 -8.06 19.26 10.82
C LEU A 365 -7.52 20.47 11.61
N ALA A 366 -8.10 20.76 12.78
CA ALA A 366 -7.65 21.86 13.63
C ALA A 366 -6.25 21.66 14.24
N ALA A 367 -5.78 20.41 14.34
CA ALA A 367 -4.47 20.08 14.92
C ALA A 367 -3.34 19.95 13.88
N GLY A 368 -3.68 19.74 12.61
CA GLY A 368 -2.71 19.52 11.53
C GLY A 368 -2.35 20.80 10.79
N ASP A 369 -1.09 20.88 10.35
CA ASP A 369 -0.69 21.83 9.30
C ASP A 369 -1.39 21.41 7.99
N HIS A 370 -2.18 22.30 7.42
CA HIS A 370 -2.93 22.07 6.17
C HIS A 370 -2.50 23.04 5.06
N ASP A 371 -1.53 23.90 5.33
CA ASP A 371 -1.01 24.86 4.36
C ASP A 371 0.03 24.22 3.43
N THR A 372 0.66 23.13 3.89
CA THR A 372 1.67 22.38 3.13
C THR A 372 1.14 21.06 2.55
N PRO A 373 1.65 20.59 1.38
CA PRO A 373 1.33 19.26 0.87
C PRO A 373 1.67 18.12 1.85
N GLU A 374 2.80 18.22 2.55
CA GLU A 374 3.25 17.27 3.58
C GLU A 374 2.28 17.25 4.77
N GLY A 375 1.83 18.42 5.22
CA GLY A 375 0.85 18.56 6.29
C GLY A 375 -0.51 17.95 5.92
N ARG A 376 -1.01 18.20 4.70
CA ARG A 376 -2.23 17.56 4.17
C ARG A 376 -2.10 16.04 4.08
N ALA A 377 -0.94 15.55 3.65
CA ALA A 377 -0.65 14.11 3.62
C ALA A 377 -0.65 13.50 5.03
N ALA A 378 -0.07 14.20 6.02
CA ALA A 378 -0.08 13.78 7.42
C ALA A 378 -1.49 13.73 8.02
N ILE A 379 -2.34 14.74 7.73
CA ILE A 379 -3.76 14.76 8.11
C ILE A 379 -4.49 13.53 7.56
N TRP A 380 -4.30 13.24 6.26
CA TRP A 380 -4.93 12.08 5.65
C TRP A 380 -4.43 10.77 6.27
N GLN A 381 -3.12 10.64 6.49
CA GLN A 381 -2.53 9.45 7.11
C GLN A 381 -3.13 9.20 8.50
N GLN A 382 -3.22 10.25 9.33
CA GLN A 382 -3.81 10.15 10.66
C GLN A 382 -5.29 9.70 10.62
N LEU A 383 -6.09 10.25 9.71
CA LEU A 383 -7.49 9.84 9.53
C LEU A 383 -7.61 8.39 9.04
N ALA A 384 -6.74 7.97 8.13
CA ALA A 384 -6.70 6.60 7.63
C ALA A 384 -6.34 5.60 8.74
N ASP A 385 -5.36 5.94 9.59
CA ASP A 385 -4.95 5.11 10.73
C ASP A 385 -6.07 5.01 11.78
N LEU A 386 -6.75 6.12 12.08
CA LEU A 386 -7.91 6.14 12.96
C LEU A 386 -9.06 5.29 12.41
N ALA A 387 -9.33 5.35 11.10
CA ALA A 387 -10.34 4.51 10.46
C ALA A 387 -9.94 3.03 10.57
N ALA A 388 -8.68 2.69 10.28
CA ALA A 388 -8.17 1.32 10.37
C ALA A 388 -8.32 0.70 11.77
N SER A 389 -8.31 1.52 12.82
CA SER A 389 -8.53 1.05 14.20
C SER A 389 -9.95 0.52 14.45
N VAL A 390 -10.94 0.89 13.64
CA VAL A 390 -12.34 0.45 13.80
C VAL A 390 -12.44 -1.06 13.58
N GLY A 391 -12.95 -1.78 14.59
CA GLY A 391 -12.99 -3.25 14.56
C GLY A 391 -13.97 -3.83 13.54
N HIS A 392 -15.13 -3.20 13.34
CA HIS A 392 -16.15 -3.66 12.40
C HIS A 392 -15.84 -3.24 10.95
N GLU A 393 -15.73 -4.20 10.04
CA GLU A 393 -15.23 -4.00 8.66
C GLU A 393 -16.05 -3.00 7.84
N GLU A 394 -17.37 -3.19 7.74
CA GLU A 394 -18.21 -2.27 6.95
C GLU A 394 -18.20 -0.86 7.56
N THR A 395 -18.19 -0.76 8.89
CA THR A 395 -18.15 0.55 9.57
C THR A 395 -16.82 1.25 9.33
N ARG A 396 -15.70 0.53 9.34
CA ARG A 396 -14.39 1.04 8.95
C ARG A 396 -14.41 1.65 7.55
N LEU A 397 -15.00 0.97 6.57
CA LEU A 397 -15.09 1.45 5.19
C LEU A 397 -15.94 2.73 5.09
N GLN A 398 -17.06 2.79 5.81
CA GLN A 398 -17.90 4.00 5.84
C GLN A 398 -17.18 5.20 6.45
N TYR A 399 -16.40 5.01 7.54
CA TYR A 399 -15.56 6.07 8.12
C TYR A 399 -14.50 6.55 7.14
N GLN A 400 -13.79 5.63 6.47
CA GLN A 400 -12.78 5.96 5.48
C GLN A 400 -13.39 6.73 4.29
N SER A 401 -14.53 6.29 3.79
CA SER A 401 -15.25 6.95 2.70
C SER A 401 -15.72 8.36 3.09
N TYR A 402 -16.34 8.49 4.27
CA TYR A 402 -16.82 9.78 4.78
C TYR A 402 -15.70 10.80 4.95
N TRP A 403 -14.60 10.43 5.60
CA TRP A 403 -13.45 11.33 5.76
C TRP A 403 -12.74 11.61 4.45
N ARG A 404 -12.69 10.66 3.51
CA ARG A 404 -12.16 10.94 2.16
C ARG A 404 -13.01 11.97 1.43
N GLY A 405 -14.33 11.91 1.58
CA GLY A 405 -15.26 12.89 1.03
C GLY A 405 -14.98 14.29 1.57
N LEU A 406 -14.88 14.43 2.90
CA LEU A 406 -14.56 15.71 3.55
C LEU A 406 -13.17 16.22 3.16
N PHE A 407 -12.16 15.35 3.11
CA PHE A 407 -10.80 15.71 2.70
C PHE A 407 -10.75 16.27 1.28
N ASN A 408 -11.47 15.66 0.34
CA ASN A 408 -11.53 16.16 -1.03
C ASN A 408 -12.36 17.44 -1.16
N ALA A 409 -13.26 17.74 -0.21
CA ALA A 409 -14.04 18.98 -0.20
C ALA A 409 -13.23 20.14 0.38
N GLU A 410 -12.48 19.89 1.45
CA GLU A 410 -11.59 20.86 2.11
C GLU A 410 -10.34 21.16 1.28
N PHE A 411 -9.76 20.09 0.70
CA PHE A 411 -8.62 20.17 -0.20
C PHE A 411 -9.06 19.69 -1.58
N PRO A 412 -9.83 20.52 -2.31
CA PRO A 412 -10.21 20.18 -3.66
C PRO A 412 -8.95 19.88 -4.47
N PRO A 413 -8.94 18.82 -5.28
CA PRO A 413 -7.86 18.64 -6.24
C PRO A 413 -7.73 19.93 -7.06
N ALA A 414 -6.50 20.26 -7.46
CA ALA A 414 -6.18 21.50 -8.15
C ALA A 414 -7.25 21.90 -9.20
N PRO A 415 -7.59 23.20 -9.33
CA PRO A 415 -8.61 23.67 -10.25
C PRO A 415 -8.39 23.09 -11.65
N ARG A 416 -9.48 22.69 -12.29
CA ARG A 416 -9.53 22.01 -13.60
C ARG A 416 -8.94 22.82 -14.78
N TRP A 417 -8.32 23.97 -14.54
CA TRP A 417 -7.67 24.81 -15.54
C TRP A 417 -6.15 24.94 -15.36
N VAL A 418 -5.54 24.31 -14.35
CA VAL A 418 -4.13 23.93 -14.41
C VAL A 418 -4.01 22.68 -15.28
N VAL A 419 -3.97 23.00 -16.56
CA VAL A 419 -3.49 22.28 -17.74
C VAL A 419 -4.13 20.92 -18.02
N GLU A 420 -5.30 20.96 -18.67
CA GLU A 420 -5.80 19.88 -19.51
C GLU A 420 -4.78 19.51 -20.62
N ASP A 421 -3.87 20.44 -20.99
CA ASP A 421 -2.69 20.18 -21.83
C ASP A 421 -1.51 19.49 -21.09
N GLN A 422 -1.64 19.17 -19.79
CA GLN A 422 -0.74 18.27 -19.06
C GLN A 422 -1.36 16.89 -18.82
N LYS A 423 -2.60 16.66 -19.25
CA LYS A 423 -3.24 15.35 -19.27
C LYS A 423 -3.36 14.80 -20.69
N LEU A 424 -2.22 14.45 -21.27
CA LEU A 424 -2.17 13.40 -22.27
C LEU A 424 -1.18 12.30 -21.84
N PRO A 425 -1.64 11.29 -21.08
CA PRO A 425 -1.03 9.98 -21.17
C PRO A 425 -1.63 9.33 -22.43
N GLY A 426 -1.10 9.63 -23.62
CA GLY A 426 -1.78 9.21 -24.85
C GLY A 426 -0.95 9.08 -26.12
N GLY A 427 -0.21 10.12 -26.54
CA GLY A 427 0.47 10.08 -27.83
C GLY A 427 -0.48 9.82 -29.01
N THR A 428 -1.37 10.76 -29.32
CA THR A 428 -1.70 11.14 -30.71
C THR A 428 -2.29 12.55 -30.77
N MET A 429 -1.56 13.38 -31.51
CA MET A 429 -1.77 14.68 -32.18
C MET A 429 -2.76 15.70 -31.61
N GLU A 430 -2.25 16.93 -31.47
CA GLU A 430 -3.03 18.17 -31.51
C GLU A 430 -4.20 17.99 -32.48
N ALA A 431 -5.41 17.87 -31.93
CA ALA A 431 -6.58 17.87 -32.79
C ALA A 431 -6.77 19.31 -33.24
N LYS A 432 -6.64 19.56 -34.54
CA LYS A 432 -6.90 20.91 -35.06
C LYS A 432 -8.40 21.11 -35.20
N PHE A 433 -8.86 22.26 -34.74
CA PHE A 433 -10.24 22.69 -34.89
C PHE A 433 -10.65 22.79 -36.36
N SER A 434 -9.73 23.23 -37.23
CA SER A 434 -9.93 23.31 -38.68
C SER A 434 -10.29 21.97 -39.32
N ASP A 435 -9.79 20.87 -38.78
CA ASP A 435 -9.88 19.54 -39.38
C ASP A 435 -11.22 18.85 -39.04
N GLN A 436 -12.01 19.45 -38.14
CA GLN A 436 -13.30 18.91 -37.70
C GLN A 436 -14.43 19.28 -38.66
N THR A 437 -15.51 18.50 -38.68
CA THR A 437 -16.72 18.84 -39.44
C THR A 437 -17.37 20.11 -38.87
N GLU A 438 -18.18 20.80 -39.69
CA GLU A 438 -18.90 22.01 -39.28
C GLU A 438 -19.75 21.77 -38.02
N GLU A 439 -20.50 20.67 -37.99
CA GLU A 439 -21.30 20.27 -36.84
C GLU A 439 -20.46 20.09 -35.55
N VAL A 440 -19.28 19.48 -35.63
CA VAL A 440 -18.39 19.30 -34.48
C VAL A 440 -17.81 20.64 -34.03
N ARG A 441 -17.41 21.50 -34.97
CA ARG A 441 -16.92 22.85 -34.65
C ARG A 441 -17.97 23.67 -33.91
N ASP A 442 -19.24 23.61 -34.32
CA ASP A 442 -20.33 24.33 -33.69
C ASP A 442 -20.60 23.83 -32.27
N ARG A 443 -20.58 22.50 -32.05
CA ARG A 443 -20.63 21.92 -30.69
C ARG A 443 -19.52 22.46 -29.80
N LEU A 444 -18.28 22.45 -30.29
CA LEU A 444 -17.12 22.89 -29.52
C LEU A 444 -17.18 24.38 -29.18
N LYS A 445 -17.60 25.24 -30.12
CA LYS A 445 -17.85 26.67 -29.88
C LYS A 445 -18.94 26.90 -28.85
N ALA A 446 -20.06 26.19 -28.97
CA ALA A 446 -21.17 26.28 -28.01
C ALA A 446 -20.72 25.89 -26.59
N VAL A 447 -19.89 24.84 -26.48
CA VAL A 447 -19.32 24.39 -25.21
C VAL A 447 -18.34 25.44 -24.65
N ALA A 448 -17.46 25.99 -25.49
CA ALA A 448 -16.51 27.03 -25.08
C ALA A 448 -17.23 28.29 -24.56
N ALA A 449 -18.22 28.77 -25.31
CA ALA A 449 -19.05 29.92 -24.93
C ALA A 449 -19.80 29.69 -23.61
N LYS A 450 -20.44 28.53 -23.44
CA LYS A 450 -21.20 28.22 -22.21
C LYS A 450 -20.31 28.03 -20.98
N ARG A 451 -19.03 27.68 -21.16
CA ARG A 451 -18.05 27.56 -20.06
C ARG A 451 -17.38 28.90 -19.68
N LEU A 452 -17.43 29.89 -20.56
CA LEU A 452 -16.71 31.16 -20.39
C LEU A 452 -17.09 31.91 -19.09
N PRO A 453 -18.37 32.07 -18.71
CA PRO A 453 -18.73 32.74 -17.44
C PRO A 453 -18.15 32.03 -16.20
N GLY A 454 -18.11 30.70 -16.22
CA GLY A 454 -17.50 29.93 -15.13
C GLY A 454 -15.98 30.09 -15.07
N ALA A 455 -15.33 30.20 -16.24
CA ALA A 455 -13.90 30.45 -16.32
C ALA A 455 -13.56 31.83 -15.71
N ILE A 456 -14.31 32.87 -16.08
CA ILE A 456 -14.19 34.23 -15.54
C ILE A 456 -14.36 34.22 -14.01
N ALA A 457 -15.43 33.58 -13.50
CA ALA A 457 -15.69 33.51 -12.06
C ALA A 457 -14.60 32.77 -11.27
N SER A 458 -13.87 31.86 -11.91
CA SER A 458 -12.80 31.06 -11.29
C SER A 458 -11.39 31.63 -11.47
N ALA A 459 -11.25 32.69 -12.26
CA ALA A 459 -9.95 33.28 -12.56
C ALA A 459 -9.38 33.99 -11.32
N GLU A 460 -8.07 33.81 -11.11
CA GLU A 460 -7.37 34.46 -10.00
C GLU A 460 -7.17 35.95 -10.32
N ARG A 461 -7.66 36.84 -9.45
CA ARG A 461 -7.59 38.30 -9.62
C ARG A 461 -6.26 38.86 -9.09
N THR A 462 -5.16 38.33 -9.61
CA THR A 462 -3.77 38.77 -9.37
C THR A 462 -3.08 39.04 -10.71
N LYS A 463 -1.92 39.71 -10.72
CA LYS A 463 -1.20 39.98 -11.97
C LYS A 463 -0.88 38.72 -12.78
N ASP A 464 -0.37 37.72 -12.09
CA ASP A 464 -0.04 36.43 -12.71
C ASP A 464 -1.31 35.67 -13.11
N GLY A 465 -2.38 35.78 -12.32
CA GLY A 465 -3.69 35.22 -12.64
C GLY A 465 -4.32 35.80 -13.91
N VAL A 466 -4.32 37.13 -14.06
CA VAL A 466 -4.85 37.84 -15.24
C VAL A 466 -4.03 37.52 -16.48
N THR A 467 -2.70 37.53 -16.40
CA THR A 467 -1.82 37.22 -17.54
C THR A 467 -1.94 35.75 -17.97
N LEU A 468 -2.07 34.83 -17.03
CA LEU A 468 -2.36 33.41 -17.31
C LEU A 468 -3.76 33.22 -17.93
N PHE A 469 -4.76 33.95 -17.44
CA PHE A 469 -6.11 33.94 -18.01
C PHE A 469 -6.12 34.47 -19.45
N ALA A 470 -5.46 35.60 -19.70
CA ALA A 470 -5.27 36.18 -21.03
C ALA A 470 -4.53 35.24 -21.98
N TRP A 471 -3.46 34.59 -21.52
CA TRP A 471 -2.78 33.53 -22.27
C TRP A 471 -3.75 32.38 -22.61
N GLY A 472 -4.56 31.93 -21.65
CA GLY A 472 -5.57 30.90 -21.86
C GLY A 472 -6.68 31.29 -22.85
N MET A 473 -7.10 32.56 -22.86
CA MET A 473 -8.07 33.09 -23.84
C MET A 473 -7.45 33.19 -25.23
N GLY A 474 -6.22 33.70 -25.34
CA GLY A 474 -5.47 33.76 -26.58
C GLY A 474 -5.33 32.39 -27.25
N ARG A 475 -5.09 31.34 -26.48
CA ARG A 475 -5.08 29.96 -27.01
C ARG A 475 -6.39 29.56 -27.67
N ARG A 476 -7.53 29.87 -27.03
CA ARG A 476 -8.87 29.53 -27.52
C ARG A 476 -9.24 30.32 -28.77
N VAL A 477 -8.86 31.60 -28.82
CA VAL A 477 -9.01 32.45 -30.02
C VAL A 477 -8.14 31.92 -31.16
N GLY A 478 -6.87 31.61 -30.89
CA GLY A 478 -5.95 31.03 -31.87
C GLY A 478 -6.42 29.69 -32.45
N ALA A 479 -7.20 28.92 -31.69
CA ALA A 479 -7.85 27.70 -32.16
C ALA A 479 -9.23 27.91 -32.83
N GLY A 480 -9.82 29.11 -32.75
CA GLY A 480 -11.14 29.42 -33.30
C GLY A 480 -12.34 28.93 -32.46
N LEU A 481 -12.13 28.66 -31.16
CA LEU A 481 -13.18 28.20 -30.23
C LEU A 481 -14.07 29.33 -29.73
N ILE A 482 -13.50 30.51 -29.57
CA ILE A 482 -14.19 31.77 -29.22
C ILE A 482 -13.66 32.86 -30.15
N ASP A 483 -14.45 33.90 -30.39
CA ASP A 483 -13.97 35.08 -31.11
C ASP A 483 -13.16 36.00 -30.18
N GLN A 484 -12.52 36.99 -30.81
CA GLN A 484 -11.66 37.93 -30.10
C GLN A 484 -12.48 38.84 -29.17
N ASP A 485 -13.66 39.30 -29.59
CA ASP A 485 -14.51 40.18 -28.79
C ASP A 485 -14.92 39.50 -27.46
N MET A 486 -15.36 38.23 -27.52
CA MET A 486 -15.68 37.43 -26.34
C MET A 486 -14.48 37.25 -25.39
N ALA A 487 -13.28 37.14 -25.95
CA ALA A 487 -12.06 36.97 -25.17
C ALA A 487 -11.64 38.28 -24.49
N ASP A 488 -11.72 39.39 -25.22
CA ASP A 488 -11.38 40.72 -24.71
C ASP A 488 -12.35 41.12 -23.59
N ASP A 489 -13.66 40.94 -23.77
CA ASP A 489 -14.68 41.17 -22.73
C ASP A 489 -14.40 40.36 -21.46
N ALA A 490 -14.04 39.09 -21.61
CA ALA A 490 -13.74 38.20 -20.49
C ALA A 490 -12.46 38.58 -19.75
N ILE A 491 -11.42 39.01 -20.49
CA ILE A 491 -10.16 39.45 -19.91
C ILE A 491 -10.37 40.76 -19.15
N ASP A 492 -11.12 41.70 -19.72
CA ASP A 492 -11.43 42.98 -19.10
C ASP A 492 -12.18 42.77 -17.77
N GLU A 493 -13.16 41.86 -17.72
CA GLU A 493 -13.89 41.54 -16.48
C GLU A 493 -12.99 40.95 -15.38
N VAL A 494 -12.00 40.14 -15.76
CA VAL A 494 -11.04 39.53 -14.81
C VAL A 494 -9.97 40.53 -14.38
N ALA A 495 -9.53 41.40 -15.28
CA ALA A 495 -8.52 42.43 -15.05
C ALA A 495 -9.06 43.61 -14.22
N ASP A 496 -10.38 43.81 -14.19
CA ASP A 496 -11.02 44.89 -13.45
C ASP A 496 -10.61 44.90 -11.96
N GLY A 497 -10.08 46.04 -11.53
CA GLY A 497 -9.61 46.28 -10.16
C GLY A 497 -8.28 45.62 -9.76
N VAL A 498 -7.54 44.97 -10.68
CA VAL A 498 -6.26 44.32 -10.37
C VAL A 498 -5.08 45.29 -10.52
N GLU A 499 -4.39 45.59 -9.42
CA GLU A 499 -3.20 46.47 -9.44
C GLU A 499 -1.98 45.81 -10.10
N GLY A 500 -1.21 46.58 -10.88
CA GLY A 500 0.10 46.18 -11.41
C GLY A 500 0.10 45.39 -12.73
N VAL A 501 -1.08 45.10 -13.29
CA VAL A 501 -1.24 44.55 -14.65
C VAL A 501 -1.26 45.69 -15.66
N SER A 502 -0.38 45.65 -16.67
CA SER A 502 -0.45 46.58 -17.80
C SER A 502 -1.17 45.94 -18.99
N ALA A 503 -1.74 46.77 -19.87
CA ALA A 503 -2.31 46.30 -21.13
C ALA A 503 -1.28 45.55 -21.99
N GLU A 504 -0.01 45.97 -21.96
CA GLU A 504 1.10 45.31 -22.66
C GLU A 504 1.39 43.90 -22.13
N ASP A 505 1.28 43.68 -20.81
CA ASP A 505 1.45 42.36 -20.20
C ASP A 505 0.33 41.39 -20.62
N ILE A 506 -0.91 41.90 -20.73
CA ILE A 506 -2.08 41.15 -21.22
C ILE A 506 -1.90 40.82 -22.70
N GLU A 507 -1.61 41.81 -23.54
CA GLU A 507 -1.44 41.65 -24.99
C GLU A 507 -0.32 40.66 -25.32
N ARG A 508 0.84 40.77 -24.64
CA ARG A 508 1.96 39.83 -24.80
C ARG A 508 1.58 38.40 -24.42
N SER A 509 0.87 38.25 -23.29
CA SER A 509 0.44 36.93 -22.80
C SER A 509 -0.61 36.32 -23.71
N PHE A 510 -1.58 37.10 -24.17
CA PHE A 510 -2.59 36.70 -25.13
C PHE A 510 -1.98 36.27 -26.46
N ALA A 511 -1.09 37.08 -27.04
CA ALA A 511 -0.40 36.76 -28.29
C ALA A 511 0.45 35.49 -28.18
N ALA A 512 1.15 35.29 -27.05
CA ALA A 512 1.86 34.04 -26.76
C ALA A 512 0.90 32.83 -26.68
N GLY A 513 -0.32 33.05 -26.17
CA GLY A 513 -1.39 32.06 -26.18
C GLY A 513 -1.86 31.73 -27.60
N VAL A 514 -2.17 32.73 -28.42
CA VAL A 514 -2.59 32.56 -29.82
C VAL A 514 -1.56 31.74 -30.59
N ALA A 515 -0.27 32.08 -30.46
CA ALA A 515 0.82 31.35 -31.12
C ALA A 515 0.95 29.89 -30.65
N LYS A 516 0.58 29.60 -29.38
CA LYS A 516 0.62 28.25 -28.82
C LYS A 516 -0.54 27.37 -29.30
N GLY A 517 -1.70 27.96 -29.60
CA GLY A 517 -2.92 27.23 -29.96
C GLY A 517 -3.53 26.46 -28.78
N PHE A 518 -4.71 25.87 -29.00
CA PHE A 518 -5.45 25.10 -28.00
C PHE A 518 -5.71 23.68 -28.50
N ASP A 519 -5.43 22.67 -27.67
CA ASP A 519 -5.68 21.27 -28.01
C ASP A 519 -7.15 20.91 -27.68
N ILE A 520 -7.94 20.63 -28.71
CA ILE A 520 -9.34 20.23 -28.56
C ILE A 520 -9.51 18.73 -28.30
N ALA A 521 -8.43 17.93 -28.32
CA ALA A 521 -8.51 16.48 -28.13
C ALA A 521 -9.25 16.08 -26.82
N PRO A 522 -9.07 16.76 -25.67
CA PRO A 522 -9.84 16.47 -24.47
C PRO A 522 -11.35 16.67 -24.66
N MET A 523 -11.76 17.73 -25.39
CA MET A 523 -13.17 18.00 -25.70
C MET A 523 -13.76 16.95 -26.63
N LEU A 524 -13.01 16.53 -27.66
CA LEU A 524 -13.41 15.46 -28.57
C LEU A 524 -13.51 14.11 -27.84
N LEU A 525 -12.63 13.87 -26.87
CA LEU A 525 -12.64 12.66 -26.05
C LEU A 525 -13.86 12.62 -25.13
N ASP A 526 -14.21 13.75 -24.49
CA ASP A 526 -15.43 13.84 -23.68
C ASP A 526 -16.69 13.68 -24.56
N MET A 527 -16.71 14.28 -25.76
CA MET A 527 -17.79 14.10 -26.74
C MET A 527 -17.96 12.62 -27.13
N ARG A 528 -16.86 11.93 -27.44
CA ARG A 528 -16.86 10.49 -27.77
C ARG A 528 -17.32 9.65 -26.59
N CYS A 529 -16.80 9.92 -25.39
CA CYS A 529 -17.12 9.15 -24.19
C CYS A 529 -18.58 9.32 -23.76
N ALA A 530 -19.17 10.50 -23.96
CA ALA A 530 -20.59 10.74 -23.73
C ALA A 530 -21.50 9.84 -24.58
N GLY A 531 -21.01 9.37 -25.73
CA GLY A 531 -21.70 8.41 -26.61
C GLY A 531 -21.67 6.96 -26.13
N PHE A 532 -20.77 6.58 -25.20
CA PHE A 532 -20.71 5.21 -24.70
C PHE A 532 -21.92 4.86 -23.84
N GLN A 533 -22.28 3.57 -23.85
CA GLN A 533 -23.39 3.07 -23.06
C GLN A 533 -23.15 3.30 -21.56
N ARG A 534 -24.25 3.45 -20.80
CA ARG A 534 -24.25 3.65 -19.34
C ARG A 534 -24.28 2.30 -18.64
N THR A 535 -23.23 1.52 -18.84
CA THR A 535 -23.02 0.17 -18.28
C THR A 535 -21.60 0.04 -17.77
N ASP A 536 -21.30 -1.00 -16.99
CA ASP A 536 -19.92 -1.25 -16.51
C ASP A 536 -18.96 -1.52 -17.68
N LEU A 537 -19.44 -2.17 -18.75
CA LEU A 537 -18.69 -2.31 -20.00
C LEU A 537 -18.43 -0.93 -20.64
N GLY A 538 -19.43 -0.05 -20.67
CA GLY A 538 -19.25 1.32 -21.15
C GLY A 538 -18.28 2.15 -20.31
N ASN A 539 -18.16 1.88 -19.00
CA ASN A 539 -17.12 2.50 -18.17
C ASN A 539 -15.73 1.96 -18.52
N ALA A 540 -15.61 0.67 -18.86
CA ALA A 540 -14.37 0.09 -19.35
C ALA A 540 -13.99 0.62 -20.76
N GLU A 541 -14.96 0.90 -21.63
CA GLU A 541 -14.74 1.58 -22.92
C GLU A 541 -14.24 3.02 -22.71
N ARG A 542 -14.80 3.76 -21.74
CA ARG A 542 -14.28 5.08 -21.33
C ARG A 542 -12.85 5.00 -20.83
N PHE A 543 -12.54 4.03 -19.97
CA PHE A 543 -11.18 3.81 -19.48
C PHE A 543 -10.23 3.54 -20.64
N ASN A 544 -10.61 2.65 -21.58
CA ASN A 544 -9.78 2.34 -22.74
C ASN A 544 -9.59 3.55 -23.67
N ALA A 545 -10.63 4.36 -23.89
CA ALA A 545 -10.52 5.57 -24.69
C ALA A 545 -9.56 6.60 -24.08
N ARG A 546 -9.51 6.71 -22.74
CA ARG A 546 -8.66 7.67 -22.02
C ARG A 546 -7.25 7.15 -21.74
N TYR A 547 -7.11 5.86 -21.43
CA TYR A 547 -5.90 5.27 -20.87
C TYR A 547 -5.42 4.00 -21.59
N GLY A 548 -6.12 3.54 -22.62
CA GLY A 548 -5.77 2.33 -23.37
C GLY A 548 -4.39 2.41 -24.02
N GLY A 549 -3.88 3.61 -24.30
CA GLY A 549 -2.51 3.82 -24.78
C GLY A 549 -1.44 3.80 -23.68
N SER A 550 -1.82 3.84 -22.40
CA SER A 550 -0.91 4.10 -21.27
C SER A 550 -0.71 2.89 -20.37
N PHE A 551 -1.56 1.88 -20.52
CA PHE A 551 -1.44 0.62 -19.80
C PHE A 551 -1.41 -0.56 -20.78
N ARG A 552 -0.68 -1.61 -20.40
CA ARG A 552 -0.74 -2.94 -20.99
C ARG A 552 -0.93 -3.96 -19.89
N PHE A 553 -1.52 -5.10 -20.24
CA PHE A 553 -1.62 -6.24 -19.34
C PHE A 553 -1.00 -7.46 -20.01
N THR A 554 -0.25 -8.24 -19.25
CA THR A 554 0.27 -9.54 -19.71
C THR A 554 -0.12 -10.59 -18.69
N THR A 555 -0.47 -11.79 -19.14
CA THR A 555 -0.75 -12.91 -18.22
C THR A 555 0.50 -13.35 -17.45
N ALA A 556 1.69 -13.07 -17.99
CA ALA A 556 2.97 -13.42 -17.39
C ALA A 556 3.46 -12.41 -16.34
N LYS A 557 3.36 -11.09 -16.58
CA LYS A 557 3.92 -10.05 -15.70
C LYS A 557 2.87 -9.15 -15.02
N GLY A 558 1.58 -9.30 -15.33
CA GLY A 558 0.54 -8.43 -14.80
C GLY A 558 0.44 -7.11 -15.56
N TRP A 559 0.15 -6.02 -14.85
CA TRP A 559 -0.04 -4.68 -15.43
C TRP A 559 1.31 -3.97 -15.66
N LEU A 560 1.43 -3.34 -16.83
CA LEU A 560 2.53 -2.46 -17.20
C LEU A 560 2.00 -1.06 -17.50
N GLY A 561 2.73 -0.03 -17.08
CA GLY A 561 2.43 1.37 -17.36
C GLY A 561 3.51 1.99 -18.22
N TRP A 562 3.11 2.86 -19.15
CA TRP A 562 4.04 3.65 -19.93
C TRP A 562 4.54 4.85 -19.12
N ASP A 563 5.85 4.94 -18.88
CA ASP A 563 6.46 6.01 -18.07
C ASP A 563 6.98 7.19 -18.90
N GLY A 564 6.69 7.22 -20.21
CA GLY A 564 7.23 8.20 -21.16
C GLY A 564 8.42 7.65 -21.97
N ARG A 565 9.06 6.57 -21.52
CA ARG A 565 10.28 6.01 -22.13
C ARG A 565 10.17 4.50 -22.36
N ARG A 566 9.39 3.80 -21.54
CA ARG A 566 9.22 2.35 -21.58
C ARG A 566 7.94 1.86 -20.92
N TRP A 567 7.65 0.57 -21.11
CA TRP A 567 6.62 -0.17 -20.37
C TRP A 567 7.20 -0.76 -19.09
N LYS A 568 6.95 -0.09 -17.98
CA LYS A 568 7.39 -0.51 -16.65
C LYS A 568 6.34 -1.44 -16.03
N VAL A 569 6.78 -2.56 -15.47
CA VAL A 569 5.91 -3.42 -14.64
C VAL A 569 5.52 -2.64 -13.38
N LEU A 570 4.23 -2.46 -13.13
CA LEU A 570 3.72 -1.67 -12.02
C LEU A 570 3.62 -2.47 -10.72
N ASP A 571 3.18 -3.73 -10.84
CA ASP A 571 3.15 -4.69 -9.74
C ASP A 571 3.55 -6.08 -10.28
N GLN A 572 4.30 -6.84 -9.49
CA GLN A 572 4.69 -8.20 -9.82
C GLN A 572 3.58 -9.21 -9.50
N ASP A 573 2.67 -8.85 -8.59
CA ASP A 573 1.45 -9.59 -8.35
C ASP A 573 0.39 -9.25 -9.42
N LYS A 574 0.00 -10.27 -10.18
CA LYS A 574 -0.96 -10.17 -11.28
C LYS A 574 -2.41 -10.01 -10.78
N ASP A 575 -2.67 -10.41 -9.54
CA ASP A 575 -4.00 -10.45 -8.94
C ASP A 575 -4.30 -9.16 -8.15
N THR A 576 -3.28 -8.37 -7.83
CA THR A 576 -3.39 -7.04 -7.23
C THR A 576 -3.55 -5.97 -8.32
N LEU A 577 -4.45 -5.01 -8.11
CA LEU A 577 -4.62 -3.86 -9.00
C LEU A 577 -3.63 -2.75 -8.61
N PRO A 578 -2.70 -2.34 -9.50
CA PRO A 578 -1.74 -1.30 -9.16
C PRO A 578 -2.41 0.05 -8.92
N ALA A 579 -1.80 0.87 -8.06
CA ALA A 579 -2.32 2.18 -7.67
C ALA A 579 -2.51 3.13 -8.87
N GLU A 580 -1.62 3.09 -9.87
CA GLU A 580 -1.70 3.92 -11.08
C GLU A 580 -2.91 3.54 -11.93
N VAL A 581 -3.20 2.24 -12.06
CA VAL A 581 -4.39 1.75 -12.78
C VAL A 581 -5.65 2.14 -12.01
N GLN A 582 -5.63 2.01 -10.68
CA GLN A 582 -6.74 2.42 -9.82
C GLN A 582 -7.01 3.93 -9.91
N ALA A 583 -5.97 4.76 -9.94
CA ALA A 583 -6.09 6.21 -10.13
C ALA A 583 -6.74 6.55 -11.48
N ALA A 584 -6.34 5.86 -12.56
CA ALA A 584 -6.95 6.02 -13.88
C ALA A 584 -8.43 5.56 -13.92
N VAL A 585 -8.80 4.53 -13.14
CA VAL A 585 -10.21 4.15 -12.96
C VAL A 585 -10.99 5.27 -12.27
N PHE A 586 -10.46 5.85 -11.19
CA PHE A 586 -11.12 6.95 -10.49
C PHE A 586 -11.28 8.19 -11.37
N ASP A 587 -10.24 8.58 -12.12
CA ASP A 587 -10.35 9.70 -13.06
C ASP A 587 -11.36 9.41 -14.16
N THR A 588 -11.42 8.17 -14.68
CA THR A 588 -12.45 7.76 -15.66
C THR A 588 -13.86 7.99 -15.11
N VAL A 589 -14.15 7.52 -13.89
CA VAL A 589 -15.48 7.68 -13.26
C VAL A 589 -15.81 9.16 -13.03
N ARG A 590 -14.85 9.94 -12.52
CA ARG A 590 -15.03 11.39 -12.29
C ARG A 590 -15.24 12.16 -13.59
N SER A 591 -14.62 11.70 -14.69
CA SER A 591 -14.73 12.31 -16.01
C SER A 591 -16.12 12.19 -16.63
N ILE A 592 -16.96 11.25 -16.17
CA ILE A 592 -18.35 11.11 -16.63
C ILE A 592 -19.16 12.38 -16.33
N GLN A 593 -18.82 13.14 -15.28
CA GLN A 593 -19.45 14.44 -15.04
C GLN A 593 -19.07 15.47 -16.11
N ARG A 594 -17.81 15.48 -16.58
CA ARG A 594 -17.40 16.37 -17.68
C ARG A 594 -18.10 16.01 -18.99
N GLU A 595 -18.34 14.72 -19.24
CA GLU A 595 -19.14 14.24 -20.37
C GLU A 595 -20.59 14.75 -20.29
N ALA A 596 -21.21 14.72 -19.11
CA ALA A 596 -22.55 15.26 -18.88
C ALA A 596 -22.61 16.79 -19.11
N ASP A 597 -21.63 17.51 -18.57
CA ASP A 597 -21.49 18.97 -18.73
C ASP A 597 -21.28 19.33 -20.20
N PHE A 598 -20.47 18.56 -20.92
CA PHE A 598 -20.27 18.72 -22.36
C PHE A 598 -21.60 18.60 -23.11
N VAL A 599 -22.36 17.52 -22.89
CA VAL A 599 -23.67 17.32 -23.54
C VAL A 599 -24.64 18.46 -23.22
N SER A 600 -24.72 18.87 -21.95
CA SER A 600 -25.55 20.01 -21.56
C SER A 600 -25.12 21.31 -22.26
N ALA A 601 -23.81 21.51 -22.43
CA ALA A 601 -23.27 22.73 -23.00
C ALA A 601 -23.48 22.86 -24.51
N THR A 602 -23.64 21.75 -25.23
CA THR A 602 -23.98 21.77 -26.67
C THR A 602 -25.38 22.32 -26.99
N GLY A 603 -26.30 22.37 -26.01
CA GLY A 603 -27.70 22.77 -26.24
C GLY A 603 -28.62 21.57 -26.49
N PHE A 604 -29.83 21.83 -26.99
CA PHE A 604 -30.85 20.80 -27.24
C PHE A 604 -30.94 20.41 -28.70
N VAL A 605 -31.07 19.10 -28.96
CA VAL A 605 -31.21 18.48 -30.28
C VAL A 605 -32.50 18.94 -30.96
N GLU A 606 -32.41 19.25 -32.25
CA GLU A 606 -33.56 19.48 -33.13
C GLU A 606 -34.42 18.20 -33.21
N PRO A 607 -35.74 18.27 -32.96
CA PRO A 607 -36.61 17.11 -33.09
C PRO A 607 -36.68 16.59 -34.53
N ASP A 608 -36.55 15.28 -34.72
CA ASP A 608 -36.56 14.62 -36.05
C ASP A 608 -37.92 14.75 -36.78
N GLU A 609 -38.99 15.02 -36.05
CA GLU A 609 -40.36 15.14 -36.58
C GLU A 609 -40.91 16.56 -36.34
N PRO A 610 -41.46 17.23 -37.36
CA PRO A 610 -42.19 18.47 -37.16
C PRO A 610 -43.45 18.21 -36.31
N LEU A 611 -43.90 19.21 -35.56
CA LEU A 611 -45.18 19.11 -34.85
C LEU A 611 -46.30 18.88 -35.88
N PRO A 612 -47.04 17.76 -35.82
CA PRO A 612 -48.12 17.49 -36.77
C PRO A 612 -49.20 18.57 -36.66
N GLU A 613 -49.69 19.07 -37.80
CA GLU A 613 -50.77 20.07 -37.83
C GLU A 613 -52.13 19.43 -37.49
N ASP A 614 -52.31 18.14 -37.82
CA ASP A 614 -53.61 17.47 -37.81
C ASP A 614 -53.79 16.43 -36.67
N GLU A 615 -52.70 16.01 -36.02
CA GLU A 615 -52.71 15.04 -34.92
C GLU A 615 -52.24 15.67 -33.60
N LYS A 616 -52.71 15.14 -32.45
CA LYS A 616 -52.22 15.59 -31.14
C LYS A 616 -50.77 15.08 -30.94
N PRO A 617 -49.74 15.95 -30.97
CA PRO A 617 -48.35 15.50 -30.79
C PRO A 617 -48.17 14.83 -29.42
N THR A 618 -47.25 13.88 -29.35
CA THR A 618 -46.88 13.29 -28.06
C THR A 618 -46.31 14.38 -27.14
N LEU A 619 -46.61 14.31 -25.85
CA LEU A 619 -46.11 15.28 -24.87
C LEU A 619 -44.58 15.39 -24.90
N MET A 620 -43.88 14.28 -25.17
CA MET A 620 -42.43 14.24 -25.30
C MET A 620 -41.94 15.10 -26.49
N LEU A 621 -42.58 14.97 -27.66
CA LEU A 621 -42.26 15.77 -28.86
C LEU A 621 -42.50 17.27 -28.60
N VAL A 622 -43.61 17.62 -27.95
CA VAL A 622 -43.93 19.02 -27.58
C VAL A 622 -42.88 19.61 -26.65
N VAL A 623 -42.47 18.86 -25.61
CA VAL A 623 -41.46 19.32 -24.65
C VAL A 623 -40.09 19.47 -25.31
N GLN A 624 -39.72 18.55 -26.20
CA GLN A 624 -38.45 18.64 -26.93
C GLN A 624 -38.42 19.87 -27.86
N TRP A 625 -39.49 20.10 -28.63
CA TRP A 625 -39.62 21.31 -29.46
C TRP A 625 -39.55 22.60 -28.64
N ARG A 626 -40.18 22.64 -27.47
CA ARG A 626 -40.11 23.80 -26.57
C ARG A 626 -38.69 24.06 -26.08
N LEU A 627 -38.00 23.02 -25.58
CA LEU A 627 -36.63 23.15 -25.08
C LEU A 627 -35.63 23.53 -26.18
N TYR A 628 -35.82 22.99 -27.40
CA TYR A 628 -35.02 23.36 -28.57
C TYR A 628 -35.14 24.86 -28.86
N ARG A 629 -36.37 25.37 -28.99
CA ARG A 629 -36.64 26.80 -29.24
C ARG A 629 -36.12 27.71 -28.14
N ASP A 630 -36.36 27.35 -26.87
CA ASP A 630 -35.91 28.15 -25.72
C ASP A 630 -34.37 28.19 -25.62
N SER A 631 -33.67 27.20 -26.16
CA SER A 631 -32.20 27.12 -26.16
C SER A 631 -31.49 27.82 -27.34
N GLY A 632 -32.27 28.39 -28.26
CA GLY A 632 -31.77 29.19 -29.38
C GLY A 632 -31.25 28.39 -30.58
N GLU A 633 -31.97 27.32 -30.97
CA GLU A 633 -31.80 26.56 -32.23
C GLU A 633 -30.33 26.37 -32.66
N ARG A 634 -29.66 25.38 -32.08
CA ARG A 634 -28.24 25.13 -32.31
C ARG A 634 -28.04 23.86 -33.16
N PRO A 635 -27.49 23.97 -34.38
CA PRO A 635 -27.12 22.82 -35.19
C PRO A 635 -26.16 21.90 -34.43
N GLY A 636 -26.42 20.58 -34.47
CA GLY A 636 -25.53 19.58 -33.87
C GLY A 636 -25.56 19.51 -32.34
N ALA A 637 -26.54 20.09 -31.64
CA ALA A 637 -26.69 19.87 -30.21
C ALA A 637 -26.77 18.36 -29.84
N MET A 638 -26.39 17.99 -28.62
CA MET A 638 -26.41 16.58 -28.16
C MET A 638 -27.47 16.29 -27.10
N ASN A 639 -27.95 17.30 -26.38
CA ASN A 639 -28.88 17.04 -25.28
C ASN A 639 -30.30 16.77 -25.80
N ARG A 640 -30.95 15.74 -25.28
CA ARG A 640 -32.31 15.35 -25.68
C ARG A 640 -33.12 14.84 -24.50
N VAL A 641 -34.43 14.92 -24.61
CA VAL A 641 -35.36 14.30 -23.65
C VAL A 641 -35.35 12.79 -23.87
N THR A 642 -35.22 12.02 -22.79
CA THR A 642 -35.09 10.55 -22.86
C THR A 642 -36.20 9.80 -22.13
N ASP A 643 -36.79 10.42 -21.10
CA ASP A 643 -37.95 9.90 -20.34
C ASP A 643 -38.76 11.11 -19.82
N MET A 644 -40.02 10.86 -19.47
CA MET A 644 -40.97 11.84 -18.92
C MET A 644 -41.57 11.41 -17.57
N LYS A 645 -41.21 10.23 -17.02
CA LYS A 645 -41.76 9.75 -15.74
C LYS A 645 -41.37 10.67 -14.58
N GLY A 646 -42.25 11.62 -14.27
CA GLY A 646 -42.07 12.62 -13.20
C GLY A 646 -41.49 13.97 -13.65
N GLY A 647 -41.33 14.20 -14.96
CA GLY A 647 -40.71 15.40 -15.55
C GLY A 647 -39.77 15.03 -16.70
N PRO A 648 -39.34 16.00 -17.55
CA PRO A 648 -38.42 15.71 -18.65
C PRO A 648 -37.04 15.34 -18.11
N VAL A 649 -36.56 14.15 -18.45
CA VAL A 649 -35.23 13.67 -18.08
C VAL A 649 -34.28 13.85 -19.26
N LEU A 650 -33.24 14.65 -19.06
CA LEU A 650 -32.29 14.99 -20.12
C LEU A 650 -31.15 13.96 -20.23
N LEU A 651 -30.59 13.80 -21.43
CA LEU A 651 -29.44 12.92 -21.64
C LEU A 651 -28.25 13.31 -20.75
N SER A 652 -27.97 14.62 -20.61
CA SER A 652 -26.94 15.12 -19.71
C SER A 652 -27.20 14.71 -18.25
N GLU A 653 -28.45 14.76 -17.79
CA GLU A 653 -28.82 14.36 -16.43
C GLU A 653 -28.67 12.85 -16.21
N LEU A 654 -29.01 12.04 -17.21
CA LEU A 654 -28.79 10.60 -17.17
C LEU A 654 -27.30 10.25 -17.08
N ILE A 655 -26.45 10.93 -17.85
CA ILE A 655 -25.00 10.74 -17.80
C ILE A 655 -24.47 11.17 -16.42
N ALA A 656 -24.88 12.32 -15.91
CA ALA A 656 -24.47 12.81 -14.58
C ALA A 656 -24.90 11.84 -13.46
N LYS A 657 -26.14 11.33 -13.53
CA LYS A 657 -26.67 10.31 -12.61
C LYS A 657 -25.88 9.01 -12.71
N TRP A 658 -25.52 8.58 -13.93
CA TRP A 658 -24.68 7.40 -14.13
C TRP A 658 -23.27 7.58 -13.57
N GLY A 659 -22.68 8.77 -13.72
CA GLY A 659 -21.40 9.13 -13.12
C GLY A 659 -21.42 8.95 -11.61
N ARG A 660 -22.40 9.55 -10.91
CA ARG A 660 -22.57 9.39 -9.45
C ARG A 660 -22.79 7.94 -9.04
N ALA A 661 -23.60 7.20 -9.80
CA ALA A 661 -23.83 5.78 -9.52
C ALA A 661 -22.57 4.92 -9.75
N SER A 662 -21.67 5.34 -10.65
CA SER A 662 -20.39 4.66 -10.96
C SER A 662 -19.32 4.86 -9.89
N GLU A 663 -19.53 5.75 -8.91
CA GLU A 663 -18.66 5.94 -7.75
C GLU A 663 -18.84 4.84 -6.68
N GLY A 664 -19.83 3.96 -6.83
CA GLY A 664 -19.98 2.79 -5.96
C GLY A 664 -18.82 1.79 -6.12
N SER A 665 -18.32 1.27 -5.00
CA SER A 665 -17.15 0.37 -4.93
C SER A 665 -17.22 -0.81 -5.89
N GLY A 666 -18.39 -1.44 -6.03
CA GLY A 666 -18.59 -2.57 -6.94
C GLY A 666 -18.37 -2.23 -8.42
N ARG A 667 -18.77 -1.03 -8.86
CA ARG A 667 -18.60 -0.57 -10.24
C ARG A 667 -17.19 -0.07 -10.52
N ILE A 668 -16.56 0.55 -9.52
CA ILE A 668 -15.14 0.92 -9.59
C ILE A 668 -14.29 -0.34 -9.78
N GLY A 669 -14.53 -1.38 -8.96
CA GLY A 669 -13.71 -2.60 -8.95
C GLY A 669 -13.72 -3.39 -10.26
N CYS A 670 -14.81 -3.31 -11.05
CA CYS A 670 -14.91 -4.11 -12.28
C CYS A 670 -14.30 -3.45 -13.53
N ILE A 671 -14.10 -2.12 -13.55
CA ILE A 671 -13.66 -1.38 -14.75
C ILE A 671 -12.32 -1.91 -15.27
N ALA A 672 -11.30 -1.98 -14.41
CA ALA A 672 -9.98 -2.48 -14.80
C ALA A 672 -10.04 -3.94 -15.25
N GLY A 673 -10.84 -4.77 -14.58
CA GLY A 673 -11.04 -6.18 -14.93
C GLY A 673 -11.60 -6.37 -16.34
N LEU A 674 -12.61 -5.58 -16.71
CA LEU A 674 -13.18 -5.58 -18.07
C LEU A 674 -12.22 -4.98 -19.10
N ALA A 675 -11.52 -3.89 -18.73
CA ALA A 675 -10.60 -3.20 -19.62
C ALA A 675 -9.39 -4.03 -20.04
N LYS A 676 -8.97 -5.02 -19.21
CA LYS A 676 -7.88 -5.96 -19.54
C LYS A 676 -7.99 -6.51 -20.96
N ARG A 677 -9.20 -6.79 -21.45
CA ARG A 677 -9.42 -7.36 -22.79
C ARG A 677 -8.85 -6.51 -23.94
N TRP A 678 -8.83 -5.19 -23.81
CA TRP A 678 -8.33 -4.29 -24.87
C TRP A 678 -6.84 -3.95 -24.73
N VAL A 679 -6.31 -3.99 -23.51
CA VAL A 679 -4.92 -3.63 -23.22
C VAL A 679 -4.01 -4.85 -23.04
N THR A 680 -4.54 -6.07 -23.22
CA THR A 680 -3.74 -7.28 -23.13
C THR A 680 -2.79 -7.39 -24.33
N ALA A 681 -1.51 -7.60 -24.05
CA ALA A 681 -0.49 -7.93 -25.02
C ALA A 681 0.23 -9.24 -24.63
N PRO A 682 0.60 -10.09 -25.59
CA PRO A 682 1.52 -11.19 -25.36
C PRO A 682 2.85 -10.69 -24.79
N ILE A 683 3.47 -11.47 -23.90
CA ILE A 683 4.79 -11.10 -23.35
C ILE A 683 5.89 -11.11 -24.42
N GLU A 684 5.71 -11.93 -25.46
CA GLU A 684 6.59 -12.06 -26.63
C GLU A 684 6.64 -10.78 -27.48
N ASP A 685 5.65 -9.90 -27.34
CA ASP A 685 5.62 -8.63 -28.06
C ASP A 685 6.52 -7.57 -27.44
N PHE A 686 6.99 -7.78 -26.21
CA PHE A 686 7.87 -6.85 -25.51
C PHE A 686 9.35 -7.12 -25.83
N ASP A 687 10.12 -6.04 -25.95
CA ASP A 687 11.58 -6.08 -26.19
C ASP A 687 11.97 -6.90 -27.45
N ARG A 688 11.13 -6.89 -28.50
CA ARG A 688 11.29 -7.71 -29.72
C ARG A 688 12.53 -7.43 -30.54
N ASP A 689 13.03 -6.20 -30.53
CA ASP A 689 14.20 -5.82 -31.32
C ASP A 689 15.49 -6.12 -30.51
N PRO A 690 16.25 -7.18 -30.86
CA PRO A 690 17.46 -7.54 -30.15
C PRO A 690 18.56 -6.48 -30.32
N LEU A 691 18.48 -5.64 -31.35
CA LEU A 691 19.47 -4.61 -31.65
C LEU A 691 19.00 -3.22 -31.21
N ALA A 692 17.86 -3.08 -30.54
CA ALA A 692 17.46 -1.81 -29.93
C ALA A 692 18.00 -1.68 -28.50
N ILE A 693 18.57 -0.52 -28.17
CA ILE A 693 18.97 -0.15 -26.80
C ILE A 693 18.25 1.14 -26.42
N ASN A 694 17.25 0.99 -25.56
CA ASN A 694 16.48 2.11 -25.02
C ASN A 694 17.30 2.91 -23.98
N VAL A 695 17.47 4.21 -24.16
CA VAL A 695 18.26 5.15 -23.32
C VAL A 695 17.40 6.33 -22.84
N LEU A 696 17.90 7.24 -21.99
CA LEU A 696 17.03 8.28 -21.38
C LEU A 696 16.38 9.22 -22.41
N ASN A 697 17.07 9.53 -23.51
CA ASN A 697 16.66 10.49 -24.54
C ASN A 697 16.16 9.87 -25.85
N GLY A 698 16.02 8.55 -25.93
CA GLY A 698 15.45 7.86 -27.10
C GLY A 698 15.79 6.38 -27.13
N THR A 699 15.52 5.72 -28.26
CA THR A 699 15.96 4.34 -28.51
C THR A 699 17.06 4.34 -29.57
N LEU A 700 18.22 3.80 -29.22
CA LEU A 700 19.30 3.54 -30.18
C LEU A 700 18.96 2.29 -30.98
N ARG A 701 18.89 2.41 -32.30
CA ARG A 701 18.63 1.29 -33.20
C ARG A 701 19.83 1.02 -34.07
N PHE A 702 20.32 -0.21 -33.99
CA PHE A 702 21.46 -0.65 -34.77
C PHE A 702 20.97 -1.42 -35.99
N ARG A 703 21.54 -1.10 -37.16
CA ARG A 703 21.27 -1.81 -38.41
C ARG A 703 22.58 -2.37 -38.94
N ARG A 704 22.52 -3.65 -39.29
CA ARG A 704 23.64 -4.36 -39.91
C ARG A 704 23.59 -4.13 -41.42
N ASP A 705 24.64 -3.53 -41.97
CA ASP A 705 24.85 -3.40 -43.40
C ASP A 705 26.21 -4.01 -43.75
N LYS A 706 26.20 -5.03 -44.62
CA LYS A 706 27.43 -5.74 -45.01
C LYS A 706 28.25 -5.00 -46.05
N GLU A 707 27.66 -4.04 -46.77
CA GLU A 707 28.29 -3.32 -47.88
C GLU A 707 28.76 -1.93 -47.45
N ASN A 708 28.00 -1.23 -46.61
CA ASN A 708 28.29 0.17 -46.22
C ASN A 708 28.73 0.35 -44.75
N GLY A 709 28.84 -0.75 -43.99
CA GLY A 709 29.16 -0.72 -42.55
C GLY A 709 27.92 -0.51 -41.68
N SER A 710 27.94 -1.05 -40.47
CA SER A 710 26.81 -1.00 -39.55
C SER A 710 26.57 0.43 -39.05
N THR A 711 25.29 0.78 -38.82
CA THR A 711 24.88 2.14 -38.42
C THR A 711 24.05 2.11 -37.15
N VAL A 712 24.04 3.22 -36.41
CA VAL A 712 23.17 3.44 -35.25
C VAL A 712 22.40 4.75 -35.41
N THR A 713 21.10 4.73 -35.12
CA THR A 713 20.25 5.94 -35.12
C THR A 713 19.55 6.10 -33.78
N LEU A 714 19.53 7.33 -33.25
CA LEU A 714 18.73 7.69 -32.08
C LEU A 714 17.32 8.10 -32.54
N GLU A 715 16.32 7.30 -32.21
CA GLU A 715 14.91 7.60 -32.49
C GLU A 715 14.17 8.02 -31.21
N PRO A 716 13.10 8.84 -31.31
CA PRO A 716 12.25 9.14 -30.16
C PRO A 716 11.62 7.87 -29.55
N HIS A 717 11.31 7.93 -28.26
CA HIS A 717 10.59 6.86 -27.57
C HIS A 717 9.21 6.64 -28.18
N ARG A 718 8.90 5.40 -28.55
CA ARG A 718 7.61 5.02 -29.10
C ARG A 718 6.95 3.95 -28.24
N ARG A 719 5.67 4.13 -27.96
CA ARG A 719 4.88 3.16 -27.16
C ARG A 719 4.76 1.83 -27.89
N GLU A 720 4.71 1.90 -29.21
CA GLU A 720 4.55 0.80 -30.15
C GLU A 720 5.75 -0.14 -30.13
N ASP A 721 6.92 0.34 -29.68
CA ASP A 721 8.14 -0.47 -29.60
C ASP A 721 8.08 -1.52 -28.49
N LEU A 722 7.16 -1.36 -27.52
CA LEU A 722 6.95 -2.29 -26.40
C LEU A 722 8.25 -2.60 -25.62
N ASN A 723 9.18 -1.65 -25.55
CA ASN A 723 10.40 -1.78 -24.77
C ASN A 723 10.07 -1.75 -23.27
N THR A 724 10.53 -2.73 -22.48
CA THR A 724 10.45 -2.74 -21.01
C THR A 724 11.78 -2.35 -20.36
N LYS A 725 12.87 -2.46 -21.10
CA LYS A 725 14.22 -2.17 -20.62
C LYS A 725 14.61 -0.71 -20.86
N LEU A 726 15.50 -0.19 -20.01
CA LEU A 726 16.03 1.17 -20.09
C LEU A 726 17.46 1.20 -19.54
N ALA A 727 18.38 1.75 -20.32
CA ALA A 727 19.69 2.17 -19.87
C ALA A 727 19.57 3.58 -19.25
N PRO A 728 19.98 3.79 -17.98
CA PRO A 728 19.76 5.04 -17.24
C PRO A 728 20.77 6.13 -17.60
N VAL A 729 21.11 6.25 -18.88
CA VAL A 729 22.12 7.16 -19.40
C VAL A 729 21.54 7.92 -20.60
N THR A 730 21.88 9.21 -20.73
CA THR A 730 21.57 10.00 -21.93
C THR A 730 22.63 9.72 -22.99
N TYR A 731 22.21 9.31 -24.18
CA TYR A 731 23.14 9.17 -25.29
C TYR A 731 23.50 10.55 -25.86
N ALA A 732 24.79 10.85 -25.89
CA ALA A 732 25.33 12.07 -26.49
C ALA A 732 26.57 11.70 -27.31
N ALA A 733 26.47 11.82 -28.64
CA ALA A 733 27.53 11.40 -29.55
C ALA A 733 28.89 12.07 -29.27
N ALA A 734 28.88 13.31 -28.77
CA ALA A 734 30.08 14.07 -28.44
C ALA A 734 30.60 13.83 -27.01
N ALA A 735 29.94 13.00 -26.19
CA ALA A 735 30.40 12.72 -24.84
C ALA A 735 31.72 11.93 -24.85
N THR A 736 32.65 12.36 -24.01
CA THR A 736 33.96 11.74 -23.80
C THR A 736 34.04 11.08 -22.43
N SER A 737 35.02 10.20 -22.23
CA SER A 737 35.24 9.49 -20.97
C SER A 737 36.72 9.31 -20.64
N PRO A 738 37.48 10.41 -20.48
CA PRO A 738 38.93 10.34 -20.28
C PRO A 738 39.34 9.54 -19.04
N ILE A 739 38.60 9.62 -17.93
CA ILE A 739 38.92 8.85 -16.73
C ILE A 739 38.71 7.34 -16.99
N TYR A 740 37.65 6.98 -17.72
CA TYR A 740 37.42 5.60 -18.14
C TYR A 740 38.51 5.10 -19.09
N ASP A 741 38.93 5.93 -20.05
CA ASP A 741 39.96 5.58 -21.03
C ASP A 741 41.30 5.32 -20.35
N ASP A 742 41.72 6.22 -19.44
CA ASP A 742 42.93 6.06 -18.64
C ASP A 742 42.85 4.81 -17.73
N PHE A 743 41.71 4.61 -17.07
CA PHE A 743 41.47 3.44 -16.23
C PHE A 743 41.59 2.14 -17.02
N LEU A 744 40.96 2.06 -18.20
CA LEU A 744 40.97 0.85 -19.00
C LEU A 744 42.33 0.64 -19.68
N ALA A 745 43.02 1.69 -20.09
CA ALA A 745 44.39 1.61 -20.60
C ALA A 745 45.37 1.11 -19.54
N TRP A 746 45.22 1.54 -18.29
CA TRP A 746 45.99 0.98 -17.16
C TRP A 746 45.64 -0.50 -16.92
N ALA A 747 44.35 -0.83 -16.82
CA ALA A 747 43.91 -2.18 -16.49
C ALA A 747 44.23 -3.18 -17.62
N GLN A 748 44.18 -2.73 -18.87
CA GLN A 748 44.40 -3.48 -20.10
C GLN A 748 45.25 -2.66 -21.09
N PRO A 749 46.59 -2.70 -20.96
CA PRO A 749 47.50 -1.90 -21.80
C PRO A 749 47.48 -2.27 -23.29
N ASP A 750 47.15 -3.52 -23.62
CA ASP A 750 47.02 -3.97 -25.00
C ASP A 750 45.77 -3.39 -25.68
N ALA A 751 45.96 -2.68 -26.80
CA ALA A 751 44.86 -2.06 -27.55
C ALA A 751 43.92 -3.11 -28.16
N GLY A 752 44.46 -4.26 -28.59
CA GLY A 752 43.66 -5.38 -29.10
C GLY A 752 42.70 -5.92 -28.04
N MET A 753 43.16 -6.06 -26.80
CA MET A 753 42.35 -6.44 -25.64
C MET A 753 41.27 -5.41 -25.34
N ARG A 754 41.57 -4.11 -25.37
CA ARG A 754 40.56 -3.06 -25.14
C ARG A 754 39.46 -3.10 -26.20
N ARG A 755 39.82 -3.22 -27.48
CA ARG A 755 38.86 -3.40 -28.58
C ARG A 755 37.99 -4.63 -28.34
N TYR A 756 38.59 -5.79 -28.02
CA TYR A 756 37.86 -7.03 -27.74
C TYR A 756 36.87 -6.89 -26.56
N LEU A 757 37.29 -6.17 -25.51
CA LEU A 757 36.45 -5.88 -24.35
C LEU A 757 35.28 -4.94 -24.69
N HIS A 758 35.50 -3.91 -25.50
CA HIS A 758 34.43 -3.04 -25.99
C HIS A 758 33.46 -3.78 -26.93
N GLN A 759 33.97 -4.62 -27.84
CA GLN A 759 33.13 -5.52 -28.64
C GLN A 759 32.27 -6.43 -27.76
N TRP A 760 32.86 -7.02 -26.72
CA TRP A 760 32.12 -7.84 -25.76
C TRP A 760 31.07 -7.05 -24.98
N ALA A 761 31.38 -5.82 -24.56
CA ALA A 761 30.43 -4.94 -23.86
C ALA A 761 29.24 -4.59 -24.77
N GLY A 762 29.52 -4.20 -26.03
CA GLY A 762 28.52 -3.92 -27.05
C GLY A 762 27.65 -5.13 -27.37
N TYR A 763 28.27 -6.27 -27.66
CA TYR A 763 27.57 -7.53 -27.89
C TYR A 763 26.69 -7.93 -26.69
N SER A 764 27.20 -7.75 -25.46
CA SER A 764 26.47 -7.97 -24.21
C SER A 764 25.31 -7.01 -23.98
N ALA A 765 25.30 -5.83 -24.59
CA ALA A 765 24.16 -4.91 -24.57
C ALA A 765 23.08 -5.26 -25.61
N SER A 766 23.43 -6.03 -26.65
CA SER A 766 22.50 -6.54 -27.65
C SER A 766 21.76 -7.79 -27.16
N GLY A 767 20.65 -8.17 -27.80
CA GLY A 767 19.95 -9.44 -27.61
C GLY A 767 20.44 -10.54 -28.54
N ASP A 768 21.50 -10.31 -29.31
CA ASP A 768 22.08 -11.32 -30.21
C ASP A 768 22.88 -12.36 -29.41
N ILE A 769 22.82 -13.61 -29.86
CA ILE A 769 23.39 -14.79 -29.18
C ILE A 769 24.25 -15.66 -30.13
N SER A 770 24.55 -15.16 -31.33
CA SER A 770 25.21 -15.90 -32.42
C SER A 770 26.63 -16.39 -32.08
N GLU A 771 27.37 -15.68 -31.22
CA GLU A 771 28.74 -16.05 -30.86
C GLU A 771 28.79 -17.29 -29.94
N GLN A 772 27.73 -17.56 -29.17
CA GLN A 772 27.68 -18.64 -28.18
C GLN A 772 28.88 -18.66 -27.19
N LYS A 773 29.45 -17.50 -26.84
CA LYS A 773 30.61 -17.38 -25.95
C LYS A 773 30.22 -16.92 -24.54
N LEU A 774 31.11 -17.17 -23.59
CA LEU A 774 31.08 -16.63 -22.23
C LEU A 774 32.49 -16.21 -21.83
N HIS A 775 32.58 -15.18 -20.99
CA HIS A 775 33.85 -14.63 -20.53
C HIS A 775 34.14 -15.05 -19.09
N PHE A 776 35.35 -15.53 -18.84
CA PHE A 776 35.90 -15.68 -17.49
C PHE A 776 37.05 -14.69 -17.32
N TRP A 777 36.85 -13.65 -16.52
CA TRP A 777 37.85 -12.62 -16.26
C TRP A 777 38.71 -13.04 -15.07
N TYR A 778 39.96 -13.38 -15.37
CA TYR A 778 40.91 -13.95 -14.41
C TYR A 778 42.01 -12.95 -14.06
N GLY A 779 42.33 -12.84 -12.78
CA GLY A 779 43.52 -12.15 -12.30
C GLY A 779 43.48 -11.98 -10.79
N LEU A 780 44.61 -11.67 -10.16
CA LEU A 780 44.67 -11.42 -8.71
C LEU A 780 43.92 -10.13 -8.35
N GLY A 781 43.43 -10.01 -7.12
CA GLY A 781 42.61 -8.87 -6.68
C GLY A 781 43.25 -7.49 -6.97
N ALA A 782 42.42 -6.45 -6.98
CA ALA A 782 42.84 -5.06 -7.21
C ALA A 782 43.40 -4.78 -8.61
N ASN A 783 42.71 -5.25 -9.65
CA ASN A 783 43.11 -5.09 -11.06
C ASN A 783 42.05 -4.45 -11.95
N GLY A 784 40.97 -3.90 -11.37
CA GLY A 784 39.92 -3.20 -12.11
C GLY A 784 38.81 -4.08 -12.71
N LYS A 785 38.89 -5.42 -12.62
CA LYS A 785 37.87 -6.35 -13.15
C LYS A 785 36.44 -5.98 -12.73
N SER A 786 36.18 -6.00 -11.42
CA SER A 786 34.84 -5.75 -10.87
C SER A 786 34.38 -4.34 -11.18
N THR A 787 35.28 -3.35 -11.08
CA THR A 787 35.00 -1.94 -11.41
C THR A 787 34.49 -1.77 -12.83
N ALA A 788 35.11 -2.44 -13.82
CA ALA A 788 34.68 -2.37 -15.21
C ALA A 788 33.33 -3.07 -15.45
N ILE A 789 33.12 -4.28 -14.91
CA ILE A 789 31.84 -5.00 -15.04
C ILE A 789 30.71 -4.20 -14.40
N ASP A 790 30.94 -3.66 -13.20
CA ASP A 790 29.95 -2.88 -12.46
C ASP A 790 29.60 -1.58 -13.17
N LEU A 791 30.60 -0.91 -13.77
CA LEU A 791 30.38 0.29 -14.58
C LEU A 791 29.52 -0.02 -15.81
N TRP A 792 29.86 -1.05 -16.58
CA TRP A 792 29.08 -1.41 -17.77
C TRP A 792 27.66 -1.83 -17.40
N ALA A 793 27.48 -2.62 -16.34
CA ALA A 793 26.18 -2.99 -15.81
C ALA A 793 25.35 -1.76 -15.40
N HIS A 794 25.99 -0.75 -14.81
CA HIS A 794 25.34 0.52 -14.48
C HIS A 794 24.91 1.29 -15.74
N VAL A 795 25.78 1.37 -16.75
CA VAL A 795 25.51 2.08 -18.00
C VAL A 795 24.36 1.44 -18.77
N VAL A 796 24.32 0.10 -18.88
CA VAL A 796 23.23 -0.61 -19.59
C VAL A 796 21.99 -0.85 -18.72
N GLY A 797 22.04 -0.58 -17.42
CA GLY A 797 20.89 -0.61 -16.52
C GLY A 797 20.11 -1.92 -16.55
N ASP A 798 18.83 -1.85 -16.90
CA ASP A 798 17.88 -2.97 -16.83
C ASP A 798 18.18 -4.09 -17.84
N TYR A 799 19.08 -3.85 -18.79
CA TYR A 799 19.65 -4.88 -19.66
C TYR A 799 20.69 -5.75 -18.93
N SER A 800 21.18 -5.33 -17.77
CA SER A 800 22.09 -6.11 -16.93
C SER A 800 21.34 -6.92 -15.86
N GLY A 801 21.91 -8.06 -15.44
CA GLY A 801 21.43 -8.87 -14.34
C GLY A 801 22.58 -9.55 -13.60
N THR A 802 22.34 -9.93 -12.35
CA THR A 802 23.30 -10.68 -11.51
C THR A 802 22.72 -12.02 -11.10
N ILE A 803 23.57 -13.05 -11.05
CA ILE A 803 23.21 -14.38 -10.56
C ILE A 803 24.35 -15.00 -9.73
N GLY A 804 23.99 -15.86 -8.77
CA GLY A 804 24.99 -16.66 -8.05
C GLY A 804 25.62 -17.71 -8.96
N ILE A 805 26.93 -17.84 -8.92
CA ILE A 805 27.70 -18.81 -9.71
C ILE A 805 27.26 -20.25 -9.46
N GLU A 806 26.72 -20.54 -8.28
CA GLU A 806 26.20 -21.85 -7.87
C GLU A 806 25.11 -22.37 -8.80
N THR A 807 24.42 -21.47 -9.51
CA THR A 807 23.47 -21.83 -10.56
C THR A 807 24.16 -22.63 -11.67
N PHE A 808 25.38 -22.25 -12.04
CA PHE A 808 26.16 -22.83 -13.13
C PHE A 808 27.18 -23.88 -12.68
N LEU A 809 27.22 -24.23 -11.39
CA LEU A 809 28.09 -25.27 -10.84
C LEU A 809 27.40 -26.65 -10.82
N ASP A 810 28.20 -27.71 -10.92
CA ASP A 810 27.74 -29.08 -10.71
C ASP A 810 27.60 -29.35 -9.20
N GLN A 811 26.35 -29.33 -8.71
CA GLN A 811 26.02 -29.55 -7.30
C GLN A 811 25.99 -31.05 -6.93
N GLY A 812 26.36 -31.97 -7.83
CA GLY A 812 26.43 -33.42 -7.57
C GLY A 812 25.08 -34.12 -7.34
N ILE A 813 24.01 -33.37 -7.11
CA ILE A 813 22.63 -33.85 -6.97
C ILE A 813 21.94 -33.67 -8.33
N LYS A 814 21.53 -34.77 -8.97
CA LYS A 814 20.64 -34.72 -10.14
C LYS A 814 19.32 -34.05 -9.72
N LYS A 815 19.16 -32.76 -10.01
CA LYS A 815 17.88 -32.06 -9.85
C LYS A 815 16.79 -32.88 -10.56
N ARG A 816 15.74 -33.26 -9.84
CA ARG A 816 14.56 -33.92 -10.45
C ARG A 816 13.90 -32.91 -11.38
N GLY A 817 13.46 -33.32 -12.58
CA GLY A 817 12.93 -32.43 -13.62
C GLY A 817 11.71 -31.58 -13.22
N GLU A 818 11.13 -31.79 -12.04
CA GLU A 818 9.97 -31.04 -11.51
C GLU A 818 10.35 -29.85 -10.61
N GLN A 819 11.63 -29.64 -10.29
CA GLN A 819 12.08 -28.61 -9.35
C GLN A 819 12.03 -27.19 -9.93
N ALA A 820 11.60 -26.23 -9.09
CA ALA A 820 11.58 -24.81 -9.46
C ALA A 820 13.01 -24.27 -9.68
N SER A 821 13.16 -23.37 -10.64
CA SER A 821 14.41 -22.70 -11.03
C SER A 821 14.24 -21.17 -10.98
N PRO A 822 13.96 -20.58 -9.79
CA PRO A 822 13.62 -19.17 -9.67
C PRO A 822 14.76 -18.23 -10.10
N ASP A 823 16.02 -18.60 -9.88
CA ASP A 823 17.18 -17.79 -10.24
C ASP A 823 17.34 -17.58 -11.75
N LEU A 824 16.94 -18.57 -12.55
CA LEU A 824 16.93 -18.46 -14.02
C LEU A 824 15.67 -17.73 -14.51
N ALA A 825 14.52 -17.96 -13.86
CA ALA A 825 13.25 -17.36 -14.25
C ALA A 825 13.27 -15.81 -14.24
N ARG A 826 14.09 -15.18 -13.39
CA ARG A 826 14.27 -13.71 -13.34
C ARG A 826 15.11 -13.12 -14.48
N LEU A 827 15.78 -13.96 -15.29
CA LEU A 827 16.71 -13.50 -16.33
C LEU A 827 16.02 -13.12 -17.65
N GLY A 828 14.68 -13.14 -17.70
CA GLY A 828 13.93 -12.74 -18.89
C GLY A 828 14.28 -11.31 -19.36
N GLY A 829 14.79 -11.21 -20.59
CA GLY A 829 15.20 -9.94 -21.21
C GLY A 829 16.50 -9.34 -20.67
N VAL A 830 17.23 -10.04 -19.80
CA VAL A 830 18.62 -9.69 -19.45
C VAL A 830 19.52 -9.99 -20.66
N ARG A 831 20.44 -9.09 -20.95
CA ARG A 831 21.40 -9.17 -22.07
C ARG A 831 22.85 -9.24 -21.58
N MET A 832 23.17 -8.56 -20.48
CA MET A 832 24.49 -8.59 -19.83
C MET A 832 24.39 -9.27 -18.47
N LEU A 833 24.76 -10.55 -18.38
CA LEU A 833 24.68 -11.33 -17.14
C LEU A 833 26.05 -11.43 -16.49
N ARG A 834 26.11 -11.10 -15.21
CA ARG A 834 27.31 -11.29 -14.38
C ARG A 834 27.07 -12.31 -13.28
N ALA A 835 28.07 -13.14 -13.01
CA ALA A 835 28.04 -14.11 -11.92
C ALA A 835 29.13 -13.83 -10.87
N SER A 836 28.86 -14.26 -9.64
CA SER A 836 29.81 -14.20 -8.53
C SER A 836 31.05 -15.06 -8.77
N GLU A 837 32.09 -14.83 -7.97
CA GLU A 837 33.34 -15.60 -8.04
C GLU A 837 33.12 -17.06 -7.60
N PRO A 838 33.60 -18.06 -8.35
CA PRO A 838 33.57 -19.45 -7.92
C PRO A 838 34.54 -19.71 -6.76
N GLU A 839 34.13 -20.60 -5.85
CA GLU A 839 35.03 -21.14 -4.83
C GLU A 839 36.16 -21.98 -5.46
N ARG A 840 37.28 -22.10 -4.75
CA ARG A 840 38.41 -22.92 -5.20
C ARG A 840 37.97 -24.39 -5.36
N GLY A 841 38.20 -24.96 -6.54
CA GLY A 841 37.83 -26.35 -6.86
C GLY A 841 36.36 -26.54 -7.26
N ALA A 842 35.60 -25.47 -7.48
CA ALA A 842 34.24 -25.54 -8.00
C ALA A 842 34.21 -26.09 -9.43
N LYS A 843 33.24 -26.95 -9.74
CA LYS A 843 33.09 -27.60 -11.06
C LYS A 843 31.95 -26.98 -11.86
N LEU A 844 32.20 -26.62 -13.13
CA LEU A 844 31.15 -26.08 -14.00
C LEU A 844 30.18 -27.17 -14.50
N ASN A 845 28.89 -26.84 -14.55
CA ASN A 845 27.86 -27.67 -15.16
C ASN A 845 27.83 -27.43 -16.68
N GLU A 846 28.54 -28.26 -17.44
CA GLU A 846 28.65 -28.12 -18.89
C GLU A 846 27.31 -28.12 -19.63
N ALA A 847 26.36 -28.97 -19.20
CA ALA A 847 25.06 -29.08 -19.84
C ALA A 847 24.28 -27.77 -19.70
N LEU A 848 24.30 -27.17 -18.52
CA LEU A 848 23.64 -25.90 -18.26
C LEU A 848 24.33 -24.74 -18.96
N ILE A 849 25.66 -24.72 -19.03
CA ILE A 849 26.40 -23.70 -19.79
C ILE A 849 26.08 -23.81 -21.29
N LYS A 850 26.05 -25.03 -21.84
CA LYS A 850 25.67 -25.28 -23.24
C LYS A 850 24.24 -24.81 -23.52
N ALA A 851 23.31 -25.00 -22.59
CA ALA A 851 21.94 -24.49 -22.71
C ALA A 851 21.89 -22.95 -22.60
N ALA A 852 22.55 -22.36 -21.60
CA ALA A 852 22.57 -20.92 -21.34
C ALA A 852 23.27 -20.11 -22.45
N THR A 853 24.15 -20.72 -23.23
CA THR A 853 24.83 -20.12 -24.38
C THR A 853 24.33 -20.64 -25.73
N GLY A 854 23.42 -21.62 -25.72
CA GLY A 854 23.07 -22.43 -26.90
C GLY A 854 22.04 -21.82 -27.83
N GLY A 855 21.38 -20.73 -27.41
CA GLY A 855 20.33 -20.06 -28.17
C GLY A 855 19.04 -20.87 -28.36
N GLU A 856 18.87 -21.93 -27.58
CA GLU A 856 17.62 -22.69 -27.50
C GLU A 856 16.82 -22.25 -26.26
N PRO A 857 15.48 -22.25 -26.31
CA PRO A 857 14.66 -21.99 -25.14
C PRO A 857 14.92 -23.05 -24.05
N MET A 858 15.02 -22.60 -22.80
CA MET A 858 15.17 -23.46 -21.64
C MET A 858 13.91 -23.45 -20.77
N ALA A 859 13.37 -24.63 -20.47
CA ALA A 859 12.21 -24.76 -19.59
C ALA A 859 12.61 -24.39 -18.15
N VAL A 860 12.01 -23.32 -17.62
CA VAL A 860 12.25 -22.81 -16.25
C VAL A 860 10.92 -22.69 -15.51
N ARG A 861 10.99 -22.69 -14.17
CA ARG A 861 9.80 -22.60 -13.32
C ARG A 861 10.04 -21.63 -12.17
N ALA A 862 9.22 -20.59 -12.09
CA ALA A 862 9.24 -19.64 -10.97
C ALA A 862 8.53 -20.21 -9.73
N LEU A 863 8.82 -19.64 -8.55
CA LEU A 863 8.15 -20.01 -7.30
C LEU A 863 6.63 -19.73 -7.44
N HIS A 864 5.79 -20.71 -7.11
CA HIS A 864 4.32 -20.64 -7.23
C HIS A 864 3.75 -20.45 -8.65
N ARG A 865 4.54 -20.71 -9.72
CA ARG A 865 4.06 -20.67 -11.11
C ARG A 865 4.39 -21.99 -11.85
N GLY A 866 3.76 -22.17 -13.02
CA GLY A 866 4.04 -23.27 -13.94
C GLY A 866 5.39 -23.12 -14.68
N PHE A 867 5.75 -24.11 -15.48
CA PHE A 867 6.90 -24.02 -16.38
C PHE A 867 6.64 -23.01 -17.50
N PHE A 868 7.67 -22.30 -17.92
CA PHE A 868 7.70 -21.47 -19.11
C PHE A 868 9.08 -21.53 -19.78
N ASP A 869 9.14 -21.24 -21.06
CA ASP A 869 10.39 -21.26 -21.82
C ASP A 869 11.11 -19.91 -21.72
N LEU A 870 12.31 -19.92 -21.16
CA LEU A 870 13.21 -18.78 -21.13
C LEU A 870 14.14 -18.82 -22.34
N MET A 871 14.15 -17.77 -23.14
CA MET A 871 15.21 -17.57 -24.13
C MET A 871 16.40 -16.88 -23.47
N PRO A 872 17.59 -17.51 -23.39
CA PRO A 872 18.76 -16.89 -22.77
C PRO A 872 19.41 -15.88 -23.72
N LEU A 873 18.90 -14.64 -23.73
CA LEU A 873 19.47 -13.54 -24.53
C LEU A 873 20.77 -12.96 -23.93
N PHE A 874 21.14 -13.40 -22.73
CA PHE A 874 22.25 -12.85 -21.98
C PHE A 874 23.60 -13.44 -22.40
N LYS A 875 24.64 -12.61 -22.29
CA LYS A 875 26.04 -13.02 -22.35
C LYS A 875 26.59 -13.08 -20.94
N LEU A 876 27.13 -14.24 -20.56
CA LEU A 876 27.63 -14.50 -19.21
C LEU A 876 29.08 -14.03 -19.07
N THR A 877 29.33 -13.17 -18.09
CA THR A 877 30.67 -12.77 -17.64
C THR A 877 30.87 -13.18 -16.18
N ILE A 878 31.91 -13.97 -15.92
CA ILE A 878 32.28 -14.45 -14.58
C ILE A 878 33.59 -13.76 -14.21
N GLY A 879 33.63 -13.08 -13.07
CA GLY A 879 34.87 -12.53 -12.52
C GLY A 879 35.36 -13.37 -11.35
N GLY A 880 36.64 -13.73 -11.32
CA GLY A 880 37.18 -14.48 -10.19
C GLY A 880 38.70 -14.62 -10.18
N ASN A 881 39.23 -15.01 -9.02
CA ASN A 881 40.63 -15.32 -8.80
C ASN A 881 40.91 -16.82 -8.95
N TYR A 882 39.89 -17.68 -8.78
CA TYR A 882 40.03 -19.13 -8.92
C TYR A 882 39.37 -19.61 -10.20
N LYS A 883 40.15 -20.28 -11.06
CA LYS A 883 39.62 -20.92 -12.28
C LYS A 883 38.80 -22.16 -11.86
N PRO A 884 37.54 -22.31 -12.31
CA PRO A 884 36.76 -23.49 -11.98
C PRO A 884 37.31 -24.72 -12.72
N ASP A 885 36.97 -25.92 -12.24
CA ASP A 885 37.30 -27.16 -12.93
C ASP A 885 36.29 -27.43 -14.06
N ILE A 886 36.79 -27.82 -15.23
CA ILE A 886 35.98 -28.21 -16.40
C ILE A 886 36.28 -29.68 -16.71
N PRO A 887 35.41 -30.62 -16.29
CA PRO A 887 35.68 -32.06 -16.43
C PRO A 887 35.73 -32.55 -17.89
N GLY A 888 34.97 -31.92 -18.79
CA GLY A 888 34.87 -32.27 -20.19
C GLY A 888 36.03 -31.74 -21.02
N THR A 889 36.60 -32.62 -21.85
CA THR A 889 37.61 -32.28 -22.85
C THR A 889 36.99 -31.94 -24.22
N ASP A 890 35.66 -31.93 -24.31
CA ASP A 890 34.94 -31.73 -25.57
C ASP A 890 35.06 -30.29 -26.08
N GLU A 891 35.17 -30.14 -27.41
CA GLU A 891 35.17 -28.82 -28.07
C GLU A 891 33.93 -27.97 -27.74
N GLY A 892 32.85 -28.62 -27.30
CA GLY A 892 31.59 -27.96 -26.95
C GLY A 892 31.73 -26.92 -25.84
N ILE A 893 32.42 -27.20 -24.74
CA ILE A 893 32.59 -26.22 -23.65
C ILE A 893 33.72 -25.22 -23.96
N TRP A 894 34.83 -25.72 -24.51
CA TRP A 894 36.05 -24.91 -24.74
C TRP A 894 35.92 -23.90 -25.88
N ARG A 895 35.03 -24.12 -26.87
CA ARG A 895 34.73 -23.07 -27.85
C ARG A 895 33.96 -21.88 -27.25
N ARG A 896 33.24 -22.10 -26.14
CA ARG A 896 32.37 -21.12 -25.48
C ARG A 896 33.12 -20.34 -24.41
N MET A 897 33.92 -21.04 -23.61
CA MET A 897 34.71 -20.45 -22.51
C MET A 897 35.89 -19.63 -23.07
N LYS A 898 35.95 -18.34 -22.76
CA LYS A 898 37.08 -17.46 -23.08
C LYS A 898 37.71 -16.91 -21.81
N LEU A 899 38.96 -17.29 -21.55
CA LEU A 899 39.72 -16.81 -20.41
C LEU A 899 40.36 -15.46 -20.75
N VAL A 900 39.90 -14.40 -20.10
CA VAL A 900 40.38 -13.03 -20.31
C VAL A 900 41.30 -12.66 -19.15
N PRO A 901 42.63 -12.51 -19.37
CA PRO A 901 43.57 -12.16 -18.33
C PRO A 901 43.49 -10.68 -17.96
N TRP A 902 43.54 -10.38 -16.66
CA TRP A 902 43.60 -9.04 -16.06
C TRP A 902 44.83 -8.95 -15.17
N ASN A 903 45.97 -8.61 -15.77
CA ASN A 903 47.28 -8.73 -15.15
C ASN A 903 47.74 -7.46 -14.42
N ALA A 904 47.04 -6.32 -14.59
CA ALA A 904 47.32 -5.10 -13.86
C ALA A 904 47.15 -5.32 -12.35
N HIS A 905 47.82 -4.52 -11.51
CA HIS A 905 47.66 -4.57 -10.06
C HIS A 905 47.91 -3.19 -9.46
N VAL A 906 47.02 -2.73 -8.58
CA VAL A 906 47.21 -1.48 -7.83
C VAL A 906 47.70 -1.79 -6.42
N ALA A 907 48.72 -1.07 -5.96
CA ALA A 907 49.25 -1.21 -4.61
C ALA A 907 48.22 -0.77 -3.55
N ASP A 908 48.30 -1.35 -2.35
CA ASP A 908 47.30 -1.16 -1.26
C ASP A 908 47.25 0.27 -0.66
N GLY A 909 48.03 1.23 -1.18
CA GLY A 909 47.99 2.66 -0.81
C GLY A 909 47.53 3.62 -1.92
N ASP A 910 47.48 3.17 -3.18
CA ASP A 910 47.18 4.02 -4.35
C ASP A 910 45.73 3.84 -4.85
N ARG A 911 44.89 3.18 -4.04
CA ARG A 911 43.49 2.90 -4.40
C ARG A 911 42.65 4.17 -4.26
N ASP A 912 42.19 4.70 -5.39
CA ASP A 912 41.18 5.76 -5.41
C ASP A 912 39.79 5.18 -5.10
N GLU A 913 39.35 5.33 -3.86
CA GLU A 913 38.02 4.89 -3.40
C GLU A 913 36.86 5.60 -4.12
N GLN A 914 37.10 6.78 -4.70
CA GLN A 914 36.08 7.55 -5.43
C GLN A 914 36.03 7.20 -6.92
N LEU A 915 36.96 6.37 -7.42
CA LEU A 915 37.02 6.00 -8.83
C LEU A 915 35.68 5.49 -9.39
N PRO A 916 34.91 4.61 -8.71
CA PRO A 916 33.61 4.17 -9.22
C PRO A 916 32.62 5.32 -9.42
N ALA A 917 32.63 6.34 -8.55
CA ALA A 917 31.75 7.50 -8.69
C ALA A 917 32.19 8.41 -9.85
N LYS A 918 33.51 8.62 -10.01
CA LYS A 918 34.09 9.38 -11.13
C LYS A 918 33.76 8.72 -12.47
N LEU A 919 33.92 7.40 -12.57
CA LEU A 919 33.58 6.63 -13.79
C LEU A 919 32.09 6.70 -14.12
N ARG A 920 31.20 6.67 -13.12
CA ARG A 920 29.75 6.85 -13.35
C ARG A 920 29.39 8.25 -13.85
N ALA A 921 30.16 9.28 -13.48
CA ALA A 921 29.94 10.63 -14.02
C ALA A 921 30.21 10.70 -15.54
N GLU A 922 31.06 9.82 -16.06
CA GLU A 922 31.37 9.68 -17.48
C GLU A 922 30.50 8.65 -18.21
N ALA A 923 29.39 8.19 -17.62
CA ALA A 923 28.56 7.11 -18.15
C ALA A 923 28.11 7.31 -19.61
N ALA A 924 27.88 8.56 -20.05
CA ALA A 924 27.54 8.87 -21.44
C ALA A 924 28.70 8.59 -22.41
N GLY A 925 29.95 8.92 -22.03
CA GLY A 925 31.13 8.56 -22.82
C GLY A 925 31.39 7.05 -22.81
N VAL A 926 31.22 6.39 -21.65
CA VAL A 926 31.33 4.93 -21.55
C VAL A 926 30.27 4.23 -22.43
N LEU A 927 29.04 4.76 -22.50
CA LEU A 927 28.02 4.29 -23.43
C LEU A 927 28.48 4.40 -24.89
N ASN A 928 29.19 5.48 -25.26
CA ASN A 928 29.75 5.60 -26.62
C ASN A 928 30.76 4.49 -26.92
N HIS A 929 31.58 4.05 -25.95
CA HIS A 929 32.45 2.88 -26.15
C HIS A 929 31.65 1.58 -26.36
N ILE A 930 30.56 1.39 -25.62
CA ILE A 930 29.67 0.23 -25.81
C ILE A 930 29.00 0.27 -27.20
N VAL A 931 28.54 1.44 -27.64
CA VAL A 931 27.93 1.65 -28.97
C VAL A 931 28.95 1.37 -30.08
N ARG A 932 30.16 1.95 -29.99
CA ARG A 932 31.25 1.69 -30.96
C ARG A 932 31.64 0.23 -30.98
N GLY A 933 31.78 -0.40 -29.81
CA GLY A 933 32.06 -1.82 -29.69
C GLY A 933 30.98 -2.70 -30.33
N LEU A 934 29.70 -2.32 -30.21
CA LEU A 934 28.59 -3.04 -30.87
C LEU A 934 28.65 -2.90 -32.39
N LEU A 935 28.91 -1.69 -32.91
CA LEU A 935 29.09 -1.46 -34.36
C LEU A 935 30.28 -2.26 -34.91
N ASP A 936 31.42 -2.19 -34.24
CA ASP A 936 32.62 -2.92 -34.61
C ASP A 936 32.40 -4.45 -34.59
N TRP A 937 31.67 -4.96 -33.60
CA TRP A 937 31.28 -6.37 -33.56
C TRP A 937 30.30 -6.75 -34.70
N LEU A 938 29.33 -5.89 -35.05
CA LEU A 938 28.39 -6.18 -36.13
C LEU A 938 29.10 -6.34 -37.49
N ASP A 939 30.14 -5.54 -37.70
CA ASP A 939 30.94 -5.52 -38.93
C ASP A 939 31.98 -6.64 -38.96
N ASN A 940 32.70 -6.85 -37.85
CA ASN A 940 33.90 -7.69 -37.82
C ASN A 940 33.76 -9.00 -37.02
N GLY A 941 32.68 -9.15 -36.25
CA GLY A 941 32.55 -10.21 -35.23
C GLY A 941 33.50 -10.00 -34.05
N LEU A 942 33.53 -10.95 -33.11
CA LEU A 942 34.47 -10.91 -31.99
C LEU A 942 35.90 -11.24 -32.44
N ILE A 943 36.80 -10.26 -32.39
CA ILE A 943 38.21 -10.41 -32.75
C ILE A 943 39.02 -10.79 -31.50
N GLU A 944 39.24 -12.08 -31.30
CA GLU A 944 39.95 -12.61 -30.13
C GLU A 944 41.46 -12.27 -30.17
N PRO A 945 42.00 -11.55 -29.16
CA PRO A 945 43.42 -11.28 -29.01
C PRO A 945 44.22 -12.56 -28.78
N GLN A 946 45.49 -12.58 -29.19
CA GLN A 946 46.35 -13.75 -29.00
C GLN A 946 46.49 -14.15 -27.52
N ALA A 947 46.58 -13.16 -26.62
CA ALA A 947 46.62 -13.40 -25.17
C ALA A 947 45.39 -14.17 -24.63
N VAL A 948 44.18 -13.93 -25.17
CA VAL A 948 42.97 -14.66 -24.78
C VAL A 948 43.01 -16.10 -25.32
N LYS A 949 43.46 -16.29 -26.56
CA LYS A 949 43.60 -17.61 -27.18
C LYS A 949 44.60 -18.46 -26.42
N ASP A 950 45.77 -17.89 -26.11
CA ASP A 950 46.84 -18.57 -25.39
C ASP A 950 46.41 -18.91 -23.96
N ALA A 951 45.86 -17.94 -23.21
CA ALA A 951 45.39 -18.17 -21.85
C ALA A 951 44.27 -19.23 -21.78
N THR A 952 43.36 -19.23 -22.76
CA THR A 952 42.29 -20.23 -22.86
C THR A 952 42.86 -21.61 -23.21
N ALA A 953 43.83 -21.69 -24.14
CA ALA A 953 44.48 -22.94 -24.51
C ALA A 953 45.29 -23.53 -23.36
N GLU A 954 46.05 -22.71 -22.64
CA GLU A 954 46.81 -23.10 -21.45
C GLU A 954 45.87 -23.60 -20.34
N TYR A 955 44.77 -22.89 -20.11
CA TYR A 955 43.76 -23.33 -19.13
C TYR A 955 43.12 -24.67 -19.53
N ARG A 956 42.83 -24.88 -20.82
CA ARG A 956 42.36 -26.17 -21.33
C ARG A 956 43.35 -27.30 -21.07
N GLU A 957 44.63 -27.05 -21.31
CA GLU A 957 45.68 -28.03 -21.06
C GLU A 957 45.84 -28.31 -19.56
N ALA A 958 45.80 -27.27 -18.72
CA ALA A 958 45.89 -27.40 -17.26
C ALA A 958 44.67 -28.14 -16.65
N SER A 959 43.48 -27.97 -17.23
CA SER A 959 42.26 -28.65 -16.81
C SER A 959 42.13 -30.08 -17.35
N ASP A 960 43.05 -30.56 -18.19
CA ASP A 960 43.05 -31.93 -18.73
C ASP A 960 43.88 -32.89 -17.84
N PRO A 961 43.23 -33.78 -17.05
CA PRO A 961 43.94 -34.67 -16.14
C PRO A 961 44.87 -35.64 -16.88
N LEU A 962 44.50 -36.08 -18.09
CA LEU A 962 45.33 -36.96 -18.90
C LEU A 962 46.55 -36.20 -19.44
N GLY A 963 46.38 -34.94 -19.85
CA GLY A 963 47.48 -34.07 -20.27
C GLY A 963 48.53 -33.89 -19.17
N ARG A 964 48.09 -33.53 -17.95
CA ARG A 964 48.98 -33.36 -16.79
C ARG A 964 49.73 -34.63 -16.44
N PHE A 965 49.04 -35.77 -16.43
CA PHE A 965 49.67 -37.07 -16.23
C PHE A 965 50.75 -37.36 -17.27
N LEU A 966 50.43 -37.19 -18.56
CA LEU A 966 51.36 -37.49 -19.66
C LEU A 966 52.60 -36.58 -19.59
N ASN A 967 52.43 -35.28 -19.34
CA ASN A 967 53.56 -34.35 -19.21
C ASN A 967 54.49 -34.70 -18.04
N LEU A 968 53.96 -35.24 -16.95
CA LEU A 968 54.73 -35.59 -15.76
C LEU A 968 55.37 -36.99 -15.83
N CYS A 969 54.64 -37.96 -16.38
CA CYS A 969 54.98 -39.39 -16.26
C CYS A 969 55.50 -40.01 -17.56
N VAL A 970 55.41 -39.30 -18.69
CA VAL A 970 55.68 -39.85 -20.02
C VAL A 970 56.60 -38.94 -20.83
N GLU A 971 57.57 -39.52 -21.51
CA GLU A 971 58.43 -38.84 -22.48
C GLU A 971 58.21 -39.41 -23.88
N LYS A 972 58.31 -38.55 -24.91
CA LYS A 972 58.24 -38.95 -26.33
C LYS A 972 59.51 -39.72 -26.69
N ASP A 973 59.36 -40.99 -27.07
CA ASP A 973 60.44 -41.83 -27.58
C ASP A 973 59.95 -42.56 -28.84
N PRO A 974 60.43 -42.21 -30.04
CA PRO A 974 60.01 -42.84 -31.30
C PRO A 974 60.15 -44.38 -31.33
N LYS A 975 61.02 -44.96 -30.49
CA LYS A 975 61.20 -46.41 -30.35
C LYS A 975 60.54 -46.98 -29.09
N GLY A 976 60.06 -46.12 -28.20
CA GLY A 976 59.44 -46.47 -26.93
C GLY A 976 58.11 -47.19 -27.08
N ARG A 977 57.90 -48.21 -26.23
CA ARG A 977 56.64 -48.96 -26.13
C ARG A 977 56.30 -49.18 -24.67
N ILE A 978 55.05 -48.97 -24.29
CA ILE A 978 54.58 -49.27 -22.93
C ILE A 978 53.26 -50.01 -22.92
N GLN A 979 53.14 -51.00 -22.03
CA GLN A 979 51.90 -51.74 -21.83
C GLN A 979 50.80 -50.82 -21.27
N SER A 980 49.60 -50.89 -21.86
CA SER A 980 48.46 -50.05 -21.46
C SER A 980 48.04 -50.25 -20.01
N SER A 981 48.14 -51.48 -19.49
CA SER A 981 47.87 -51.79 -18.08
C SER A 981 48.87 -51.08 -17.16
N LYS A 982 50.16 -51.08 -17.51
CA LYS A 982 51.20 -50.44 -16.71
C LYS A 982 51.07 -48.92 -16.72
N LEU A 983 50.77 -48.34 -17.88
CA LEU A 983 50.53 -46.90 -17.99
C LEU A 983 49.27 -46.47 -17.20
N HIS A 984 48.21 -47.28 -17.24
CA HIS A 984 46.96 -47.03 -16.49
C HIS A 984 47.16 -47.19 -14.97
N GLU A 985 47.99 -48.14 -14.53
CA GLU A 985 48.37 -48.30 -13.12
C GLU A 985 49.05 -47.04 -12.56
N VAL A 986 50.00 -46.48 -13.31
CA VAL A 986 50.71 -45.25 -12.92
C VAL A 986 49.75 -44.05 -12.96
N PHE A 987 48.82 -44.01 -13.91
CA PHE A 987 47.76 -43.00 -13.96
C PHE A 987 46.88 -43.02 -12.72
N LEU A 988 46.42 -44.19 -12.27
CA LEU A 988 45.61 -44.32 -11.06
C LEU A 988 46.41 -43.93 -9.80
N ALA A 989 47.69 -44.25 -9.74
CA ALA A 989 48.57 -43.83 -8.64
C ALA A 989 48.72 -42.30 -8.61
N TRP A 990 48.91 -41.67 -9.77
CA TRP A 990 48.96 -40.22 -9.91
C TRP A 990 47.62 -39.55 -9.54
N CYS A 991 46.47 -40.11 -9.95
CA CYS A 991 45.15 -39.56 -9.62
C CYS A 991 44.93 -39.41 -8.11
N LYS A 992 45.40 -40.37 -7.30
CA LYS A 992 45.28 -40.31 -5.84
C LYS A 992 46.04 -39.14 -5.21
N VAL A 993 47.22 -38.80 -5.76
CA VAL A 993 48.02 -37.66 -5.30
C VAL A 993 47.45 -36.35 -5.84
N ALA A 994 46.98 -36.36 -7.09
CA ALA A 994 46.40 -35.19 -7.75
C ALA A 994 44.96 -34.86 -7.32
N GLY A 995 44.33 -35.69 -6.48
CA GLY A 995 42.93 -35.53 -6.06
C GLY A 995 41.93 -35.75 -7.21
N GLU A 996 42.34 -36.46 -8.26
CA GLU A 996 41.54 -36.73 -9.45
C GLU A 996 40.71 -38.01 -9.31
N ARG A 997 39.60 -38.12 -10.05
CA ARG A 997 38.78 -39.34 -10.04
C ARG A 997 39.48 -40.48 -10.76
N ASP A 998 39.40 -41.69 -10.20
CA ASP A 998 39.87 -42.91 -10.85
C ASP A 998 39.12 -43.17 -12.17
N TRP A 999 39.86 -43.36 -13.26
CA TRP A 999 39.27 -43.71 -14.55
C TRP A 999 39.26 -45.21 -14.76
N SER A 1000 38.20 -45.73 -15.39
CA SER A 1000 38.21 -47.09 -15.92
C SER A 1000 39.26 -47.22 -17.04
N ASN A 1001 39.89 -48.40 -17.18
CA ASN A 1001 40.88 -48.65 -18.23
C ASN A 1001 40.29 -48.41 -19.64
N LYS A 1002 38.99 -48.69 -19.83
CA LYS A 1002 38.28 -48.40 -21.09
C LYS A 1002 38.17 -46.90 -21.37
N GLY A 1003 37.89 -46.08 -20.33
CA GLY A 1003 37.85 -44.63 -20.43
C GLY A 1003 39.23 -44.02 -20.71
N PHE A 1004 40.25 -44.47 -19.97
CA PHE A 1004 41.65 -44.07 -20.17
C PHE A 1004 42.15 -44.40 -21.59
N THR A 1005 41.87 -45.60 -22.07
CA THR A 1005 42.25 -46.02 -23.43
C THR A 1005 41.59 -45.15 -24.50
N ARG A 1006 40.33 -44.74 -24.31
CA ARG A 1006 39.62 -43.89 -25.28
C ARG A 1006 40.22 -42.48 -25.31
N ALA A 1007 40.48 -41.89 -24.15
CA ALA A 1007 41.09 -40.57 -24.05
C ALA A 1007 42.52 -40.52 -24.65
N MET A 1008 43.30 -41.60 -24.49
CA MET A 1008 44.62 -41.74 -25.15
C MET A 1008 44.52 -41.80 -26.68
N LEU A 1009 43.51 -42.48 -27.23
CA LEU A 1009 43.25 -42.52 -28.67
C LEU A 1009 42.79 -41.14 -29.19
N ASP A 1010 41.91 -40.46 -28.46
CA ASP A 1010 41.41 -39.13 -28.82
C ASP A 1010 42.54 -38.08 -28.86
N LYS A 1011 43.59 -38.25 -28.04
CA LYS A 1011 44.83 -37.44 -28.08
C LYS A 1011 45.82 -37.83 -29.19
N GLY A 1012 45.49 -38.82 -30.02
CA GLY A 1012 46.31 -39.22 -31.17
C GLY A 1012 47.41 -40.24 -30.88
N TYR A 1013 47.43 -40.87 -29.70
CA TYR A 1013 48.38 -41.95 -29.42
C TYR A 1013 47.97 -43.25 -30.13
N VAL A 1014 48.95 -43.94 -30.71
CA VAL A 1014 48.73 -45.17 -31.47
C VAL A 1014 49.00 -46.38 -30.58
N LYS A 1015 48.08 -47.35 -30.59
CA LYS A 1015 48.24 -48.63 -29.91
C LYS A 1015 48.49 -49.78 -30.88
N LYS A 1016 49.27 -50.78 -30.46
CA LYS A 1016 49.51 -52.01 -31.22
C LYS A 1016 49.21 -53.25 -30.36
N PRO A 1017 48.47 -54.25 -30.89
CA PRO A 1017 48.31 -55.53 -30.21
C PRO A 1017 49.59 -56.35 -30.32
N SER A 1018 50.10 -56.80 -29.18
CA SER A 1018 51.25 -57.72 -29.04
C SER A 1018 50.97 -58.63 -27.83
N ASP A 1019 51.92 -58.78 -26.90
CA ASP A 1019 51.76 -59.42 -25.58
C ASP A 1019 50.98 -58.50 -24.60
N GLY A 1020 49.72 -58.26 -24.95
CA GLY A 1020 48.88 -57.17 -24.41
C GLY A 1020 48.86 -55.92 -25.31
N ILE A 1021 48.00 -54.95 -24.98
CA ILE A 1021 47.88 -53.69 -25.72
C ILE A 1021 49.05 -52.79 -25.31
N GLN A 1022 49.87 -52.33 -26.28
CA GLN A 1022 50.97 -51.40 -26.03
C GLN A 1022 50.75 -50.06 -26.75
N TRP A 1023 51.09 -48.95 -26.09
CA TRP A 1023 51.17 -47.61 -26.67
C TRP A 1023 52.55 -47.39 -27.30
N LEU A 1024 52.58 -46.80 -28.50
CA LEU A 1024 53.79 -46.56 -29.28
C LEU A 1024 54.25 -45.09 -29.18
N GLY A 1025 55.55 -44.87 -29.31
CA GLY A 1025 56.12 -43.51 -29.41
C GLY A 1025 56.33 -42.83 -28.06
N ILE A 1026 56.15 -43.57 -26.96
CA ILE A 1026 56.24 -43.06 -25.60
C ILE A 1026 56.92 -44.05 -24.66
N ARG A 1027 57.62 -43.52 -23.66
CA ARG A 1027 58.18 -44.29 -22.53
C ARG A 1027 57.78 -43.65 -21.21
N LEU A 1028 57.66 -44.47 -20.17
CA LEU A 1028 57.40 -44.00 -18.81
C LEU A 1028 58.70 -43.45 -18.22
N VAL A 1029 58.61 -42.35 -17.48
CA VAL A 1029 59.73 -41.76 -16.72
C VAL A 1029 59.48 -41.76 -15.20
N ARG A 1030 58.29 -42.19 -14.77
CA ARG A 1030 57.85 -42.29 -13.36
C ARG A 1030 57.12 -43.59 -13.11
N GLU A 1031 57.30 -44.21 -11.96
CA GLU A 1031 56.61 -45.45 -11.59
C GLU A 1031 55.48 -45.20 -10.59
N ALA A 1032 54.60 -46.18 -10.38
CA ALA A 1032 53.49 -46.04 -9.42
C ALA A 1032 53.99 -45.77 -7.98
N SER A 1033 55.15 -46.32 -7.60
CA SER A 1033 55.82 -46.10 -6.31
C SER A 1033 56.30 -44.66 -6.08
N ASP A 1034 56.38 -43.86 -7.13
CA ASP A 1034 56.69 -42.43 -7.01
C ASP A 1034 55.51 -41.64 -6.44
N PHE A 1035 54.28 -42.18 -6.54
CA PHE A 1035 53.05 -41.50 -6.13
C PHE A 1035 52.39 -42.12 -4.90
N VAL A 1036 52.46 -43.45 -4.75
CA VAL A 1036 51.82 -44.17 -3.64
C VAL A 1036 52.80 -45.02 -2.85
N ASP A 1037 52.55 -45.18 -1.55
CA ASP A 1037 53.32 -46.04 -0.66
C ASP A 1037 52.99 -47.54 -0.86
N GLU A 1038 53.68 -48.42 -0.12
CA GLU A 1038 53.47 -49.87 -0.15
C GLU A 1038 52.04 -50.30 0.24
N HIS A 1039 51.26 -49.41 0.86
CA HIS A 1039 49.87 -49.62 1.26
C HIS A 1039 48.87 -48.95 0.29
N GLY A 1040 49.36 -48.38 -0.82
CA GLY A 1040 48.56 -47.73 -1.85
C GLY A 1040 47.99 -46.36 -1.45
N ARG A 1041 48.54 -45.72 -0.43
CA ARG A 1041 48.20 -44.36 0.04
C ARG A 1041 49.07 -43.32 -0.66
N ALA A 1042 48.51 -42.14 -0.91
CA ALA A 1042 49.22 -41.03 -1.54
C ALA A 1042 50.41 -40.60 -0.68
N ARG A 1043 51.58 -40.45 -1.30
CA ARG A 1043 52.80 -39.93 -0.65
C ARG A 1043 52.74 -38.41 -0.55
N GLU A 1044 53.13 -37.86 0.60
CA GLU A 1044 53.20 -36.40 0.81
C GLU A 1044 54.34 -35.75 0.01
N ASP A 1045 55.38 -36.51 -0.34
CA ASP A 1045 56.56 -36.07 -1.11
C ASP A 1045 56.49 -36.39 -2.61
N ALA A 1046 55.31 -36.81 -3.09
CA ALA A 1046 55.12 -37.22 -4.49
C ALA A 1046 55.41 -36.07 -5.48
N PRO A 1047 56.06 -36.36 -6.63
CA PRO A 1047 56.35 -35.35 -7.63
C PRO A 1047 55.04 -34.84 -8.23
N MET A 1048 54.76 -33.55 -8.09
CA MET A 1048 53.60 -32.88 -8.68
C MET A 1048 54.11 -31.80 -9.64
N LEU A 1049 53.41 -31.59 -10.77
CA LEU A 1049 53.66 -30.43 -11.61
C LEU A 1049 53.41 -29.19 -10.74
N PRO A 1050 54.33 -28.20 -10.67
CA PRO A 1050 54.06 -26.96 -9.96
C PRO A 1050 52.83 -26.30 -10.60
N ASP A 1051 51.90 -25.81 -9.78
CA ASP A 1051 50.87 -24.88 -10.24
C ASP A 1051 51.61 -23.75 -10.96
N ALA A 1052 51.33 -23.57 -12.25
CA ALA A 1052 51.99 -22.54 -13.07
C ALA A 1052 51.70 -21.15 -12.47
N ALA A 1053 52.61 -20.67 -11.63
CA ALA A 1053 52.75 -19.27 -11.32
C ALA A 1053 53.36 -18.59 -12.57
N PRO A 1054 52.91 -17.38 -12.95
CA PRO A 1054 53.46 -16.69 -14.11
C PRO A 1054 54.96 -16.45 -13.88
N SER A 1055 55.77 -17.06 -14.75
CA SER A 1055 57.17 -16.72 -14.95
C SER A 1055 57.24 -15.26 -15.40
N SER A 1056 57.87 -14.40 -14.59
CA SER A 1056 58.38 -13.11 -15.06
C SER A 1056 59.55 -13.40 -16.00
N ALA A 1057 59.30 -13.34 -17.31
CA ALA A 1057 60.34 -13.44 -18.32
C ALA A 1057 60.35 -12.15 -19.16
N ASP A 1058 61.48 -11.45 -19.10
CA ASP A 1058 61.93 -10.49 -20.09
C ASP A 1058 61.83 -11.09 -21.50
N ALA A 1059 61.11 -10.42 -22.40
CA ALA A 1059 61.20 -10.64 -23.82
C ALA A 1059 61.13 -9.30 -24.56
N SER A 1060 62.27 -8.90 -25.11
CA SER A 1060 62.39 -7.85 -26.12
C SER A 1060 61.64 -8.26 -27.41
N PRO A 1061 60.85 -7.39 -28.07
CA PRO A 1061 60.19 -7.75 -29.31
C PRO A 1061 60.94 -7.22 -30.55
N ASP A 1062 61.40 -8.12 -31.41
CA ASP A 1062 61.43 -7.88 -32.85
C ASP A 1062 60.09 -8.36 -33.43
N MET A 1063 59.23 -7.42 -33.87
CA MET A 1063 57.91 -7.71 -34.45
C MET A 1063 57.94 -7.71 -35.98
N PRO A 1064 57.23 -8.65 -36.64
CA PRO A 1064 56.67 -8.44 -37.97
C PRO A 1064 55.30 -7.72 -37.91
N LEU A 1065 55.15 -6.72 -38.78
CA LEU A 1065 53.98 -5.96 -39.28
C LEU A 1065 52.63 -6.06 -38.54
N ALA A 1066 52.19 -4.90 -38.04
CA ALA A 1066 50.93 -4.65 -37.32
C ALA A 1066 49.67 -4.62 -38.23
N PRO A 1067 48.49 -5.05 -37.72
CA PRO A 1067 47.19 -4.72 -38.29
C PRO A 1067 46.86 -3.22 -38.12
N PRO A 1068 45.91 -2.65 -38.90
CA PRO A 1068 45.67 -1.20 -38.92
C PRO A 1068 45.24 -0.66 -37.53
N PRO A 1069 45.63 0.58 -37.19
CA PRO A 1069 45.34 1.16 -35.89
C PRO A 1069 43.83 1.36 -35.70
N TYR A 1070 43.37 0.97 -34.50
CA TYR A 1070 42.08 1.38 -33.94
C TYR A 1070 42.20 2.86 -33.56
N ASP A 1071 41.45 3.73 -34.23
CA ASP A 1071 41.45 5.16 -33.93
C ASP A 1071 40.45 5.45 -32.79
N ASP A 1072 40.99 5.68 -31.59
CA ASP A 1072 40.21 6.07 -30.41
C ASP A 1072 39.45 7.41 -30.63
N ASN A 1073 39.77 8.18 -31.67
CA ASN A 1073 39.15 9.47 -32.01
C ASN A 1073 38.19 9.42 -33.21
N PHE A 1074 37.85 8.25 -33.74
CA PHE A 1074 36.91 8.16 -34.86
C PHE A 1074 35.49 8.59 -34.42
N VAL A 1075 35.04 9.73 -34.92
CA VAL A 1075 33.66 10.20 -34.85
C VAL A 1075 32.98 9.79 -36.16
N PRO A 1076 31.98 8.90 -36.14
CA PRO A 1076 31.20 8.62 -37.34
C PRO A 1076 30.54 9.92 -37.81
N ASP A 1077 30.65 10.24 -39.11
CA ASP A 1077 29.82 11.29 -39.70
C ASP A 1077 28.35 10.86 -39.59
N PHE A 1078 27.56 11.66 -38.87
CA PHE A 1078 26.14 11.44 -38.58
C PHE A 1078 25.22 11.96 -39.69
#